data_AF-A0A2N0LND9-F1
#
_entry.id   AF-A0A2N0LND9-F1
#
_cell.length_a   1.000
_cell.length_b   1.000
_cell.length_c   1.000
_cell.angle_alpha   90.00
_cell.angle_beta   90.00
_cell.angle_gamma   90.00
#
_symmetry.space_group_name_H-M   'P 1'
#
loop_
_entity.id
_entity.type
_entity.pdbx_description
1 polymer ?
#
loop_
_entity_poly.entity_id
_entity_poly.type
_entity_poly.pdbx_seq_one_letter_code
_entity_poly.pdbx_strand_id
1 'polypeptide(L)'
;MLFLTAFVLAGLGAGLMLLAPRPTGVAAQELDFGQNGGSKSGSGEFLKFVPQGGRTVIGKIPVGITDLTIELSADADLDIELWDGDVFVAGWEADGAKARVYSETEVTAAYNGVEITWSGWNGVGGNPGNESIKLSGATKNTFVIKVFGYQDGNAEVVYSWAGGGVDGPDTSGSATFSKLVPQHDRSVIGTIPAGVDSLRIDLTSANDLDIELWDEKALVVGWQVDGRKSLIYSNTPVSGLYNGVRIAWSGWDGVNGQKGDEYIRISGTTQNSFVMKVFGYQGGRVDVVYSWGSDTYAATAKSTPAPSPTPVPTPGSTKAPAPAPTSTSTPQPAALTVKTWAAGFDALWSYGPNWSPPGVPKGDELVVIEGNSSDVKRPIMDVDFTLTTGTISIGAVNSILRVAKGVTFKIDGTVNAQGDLLNEGTVVNNGVYNNEAKIVVSGASASFTIKSGGVLNNLAGGSSTGVIIKACGGTVNDLGELGVVTPAACIWSGAGVDDKWSNAANWANDLVPPEDHPVLINGEGGGNAKVQLDINLSLQSRSLTLGPGDALTIGSGDNLGSVTLSVEQPGGHLINHGTVLVSNYSTLQSDPLATIENITGAIRNACRGSASVGGIAGANVVQAACFWDGGGKTGNWSEAANWDSDTVPTSKDRVLIGALTTGVSGATVNTSFDPTAGVTGVTLDRSFDLSSLGTLTVGAGQTLNVGEGITLRIADDSPGGSIWINGTLNLNGGTLHNDKTGLITNHGTINVIGGTLNNQGNFLVNESDGSINNVGGLISNVSTFTNSGTLLNDAGSTVLHGNGATMTNRGTFTNAGSFYTSSGAGDFVNRLGGTLVNSGTLNQGGLGTFSNLADSRITNSGRINMLASLFDNRGAIENTGTLEVFHFASYQNLKGQLENQAGGIFSNSGLVSNLGGSTINNSGSIINERTLLNVGAINNACGGTVAGPVSGDQPVSTCTES
;
A
#
# COMPACT_ATOMS: atom_id res chain seq x y z
N MET A 1 43.04 -34.24 33.36
CA MET A 1 44.14 -35.01 33.98
C MET A 1 45.26 -35.04 32.94
N LEU A 2 46.44 -34.47 33.26
CA LEU A 2 47.49 -34.03 32.31
C LEU A 2 47.03 -32.85 31.41
N PHE A 3 47.73 -31.70 31.26
CA PHE A 3 49.14 -31.33 30.91
C PHE A 3 49.36 -31.18 29.39
N LEU A 4 50.04 -30.14 28.83
CA LEU A 4 50.53 -28.86 29.39
C LEU A 4 50.91 -27.83 28.26
N THR A 5 50.62 -26.53 28.48
CA THR A 5 51.13 -25.25 27.90
C THR A 5 52.00 -25.15 26.62
N ALA A 6 51.76 -24.07 25.84
CA ALA A 6 52.79 -23.12 25.41
C ALA A 6 52.22 -21.69 25.19
N PHE A 7 53.03 -20.64 25.40
CA PHE A 7 52.73 -19.21 25.12
C PHE A 7 53.85 -18.67 24.17
N VAL A 8 53.91 -17.43 23.65
CA VAL A 8 53.32 -16.08 23.92
C VAL A 8 53.47 -15.26 22.58
N LEU A 9 52.99 -14.03 22.27
CA LEU A 9 52.43 -12.83 22.94
C LEU A 9 51.68 -11.95 21.88
N ALA A 10 50.90 -10.95 22.33
CA ALA A 10 50.34 -9.81 21.58
C ALA A 10 49.12 -10.09 20.65
N GLY A 11 48.12 -9.20 20.55
CA GLY A 11 47.90 -7.89 21.20
C GLY A 11 46.39 -7.58 21.40
N LEU A 12 46.07 -6.54 22.17
CA LEU A 12 44.68 -6.22 22.57
C LEU A 12 43.86 -5.62 21.41
N GLY A 13 42.63 -6.11 21.23
CA GLY A 13 41.65 -5.57 20.27
C GLY A 13 40.20 -6.03 20.48
N ALA A 14 39.86 -6.58 21.65
CA ALA A 14 38.55 -7.21 21.91
C ALA A 14 37.43 -6.21 22.19
N GLY A 15 37.02 -5.46 21.16
CA GLY A 15 35.85 -4.57 21.18
C GLY A 15 34.54 -5.33 20.97
N LEU A 16 33.97 -5.86 22.05
CA LEU A 16 32.58 -6.33 22.22
C LEU A 16 31.68 -6.33 20.96
N MET A 17 31.75 -7.39 20.14
CA MET A 17 30.68 -7.67 19.18
C MET A 17 29.41 -8.06 19.96
N LEU A 18 28.41 -7.18 19.95
CA LEU A 18 27.04 -7.59 20.25
C LEU A 18 26.57 -8.52 19.13
N LEU A 19 25.81 -9.55 19.50
CA LEU A 19 24.97 -10.29 18.54
C LEU A 19 23.83 -9.38 18.09
N ALA A 20 24.10 -8.55 17.09
CA ALA A 20 23.06 -7.78 16.42
C ALA A 20 22.08 -8.75 15.73
N PRO A 21 20.75 -8.59 15.90
CA PRO A 21 19.79 -9.35 15.12
C PRO A 21 19.92 -8.94 13.65
N ARG A 22 19.96 -9.93 12.74
CA ARG A 22 20.01 -9.68 11.29
C ARG A 22 18.81 -8.81 10.88
N PRO A 23 19.00 -7.66 10.22
CA PRO A 23 17.90 -6.89 9.68
C PRO A 23 17.29 -7.65 8.50
N THR A 24 16.03 -8.07 8.63
CA THR A 24 15.26 -8.65 7.50
C THR A 24 14.75 -7.52 6.58
N GLY A 25 15.69 -6.78 5.99
CA GLY A 25 15.40 -5.83 4.91
C GLY A 25 15.17 -6.56 3.58
N VAL A 26 14.65 -5.83 2.60
CA VAL A 26 14.76 -6.26 1.20
C VAL A 26 16.22 -6.07 0.80
N ALA A 27 16.93 -7.16 0.51
CA ALA A 27 18.29 -7.07 -0.01
C ALA A 27 18.28 -6.25 -1.31
N ALA A 28 19.15 -5.25 -1.40
CA ALA A 28 19.39 -4.55 -2.65
C ALA A 28 19.97 -5.52 -3.69
N GLN A 29 20.07 -5.10 -4.95
CA GLN A 29 20.83 -5.84 -5.97
C GLN A 29 21.85 -4.96 -6.69
N GLU A 30 22.05 -3.74 -6.22
CA GLU A 30 23.05 -2.78 -6.68
C GLU A 30 23.26 -1.70 -5.60
N LEU A 31 24.27 -0.84 -5.78
CA LEU A 31 24.53 0.31 -4.92
C LEU A 31 23.32 1.26 -4.90
N ASP A 32 22.68 1.40 -3.75
CA ASP A 32 21.58 2.33 -3.49
C ASP A 32 22.06 3.47 -2.59
N PHE A 33 22.05 4.69 -3.13
CA PHE A 33 22.41 5.91 -2.42
C PHE A 33 21.20 6.61 -1.77
N GLY A 34 20.04 5.96 -1.79
CA GLY A 34 18.76 6.42 -1.26
C GLY A 34 18.13 7.55 -2.06
N GLN A 35 16.88 7.88 -1.74
CA GLN A 35 16.12 8.95 -2.43
C GLN A 35 16.76 10.36 -2.35
N ASN A 36 17.73 10.56 -1.45
CA ASN A 36 18.49 11.81 -1.32
C ASN A 36 19.71 11.86 -2.28
N GLY A 37 19.90 10.88 -3.16
CA GLY A 37 21.04 10.80 -4.11
C GLY A 37 22.42 10.70 -3.44
N GLY A 38 22.47 10.18 -2.20
CA GLY A 38 23.69 10.07 -1.40
C GLY A 38 24.21 11.37 -0.78
N SER A 39 23.44 12.46 -0.80
CA SER A 39 23.78 13.72 -0.10
C SER A 39 23.88 13.58 1.43
N LYS A 40 23.24 12.56 2.01
CA LYS A 40 23.41 12.13 3.40
C LYS A 40 24.29 10.87 3.45
N SER A 41 25.13 10.75 4.48
CA SER A 41 25.97 9.56 4.69
C SER A 41 25.12 8.31 4.84
N GLY A 42 25.63 7.17 4.36
CA GLY A 42 24.91 5.91 4.38
C GLY A 42 25.80 4.70 4.15
N SER A 43 25.16 3.53 4.17
CA SER A 43 25.79 2.23 3.94
C SER A 43 24.75 1.20 3.51
N GLY A 44 25.18 0.19 2.77
CA GLY A 44 24.33 -0.94 2.39
C GLY A 44 25.13 -2.22 2.16
N GLU A 45 24.40 -3.32 2.06
CA GLU A 45 24.93 -4.66 1.76
C GLU A 45 24.01 -5.38 0.76
N PHE A 46 24.57 -6.17 -0.14
CA PHE A 46 23.81 -7.07 -1.03
C PHE A 46 24.65 -8.25 -1.53
N LEU A 47 23.98 -9.28 -2.05
CA LEU A 47 24.62 -10.32 -2.86
C LEU A 47 24.23 -10.17 -4.33
N LYS A 48 25.20 -10.41 -5.22
CA LYS A 48 24.99 -10.42 -6.67
C LYS A 48 25.63 -11.66 -7.29
N PHE A 49 24.85 -12.44 -8.03
CA PHE A 49 25.40 -13.50 -8.87
C PHE A 49 26.10 -12.89 -10.11
N VAL A 50 27.31 -13.34 -10.40
CA VAL A 50 28.12 -12.95 -11.54
C VAL A 50 28.44 -14.22 -12.34
N PRO A 51 27.99 -14.35 -13.60
CA PRO A 51 28.27 -15.52 -14.43
C PRO A 51 29.69 -15.45 -15.01
N GLN A 52 30.33 -16.61 -15.19
CA GLN A 52 31.65 -16.73 -15.80
C GLN A 52 31.67 -16.09 -17.21
N GLY A 53 32.67 -15.24 -17.45
CA GLY A 53 32.83 -14.47 -18.68
C GLY A 53 31.86 -13.29 -18.83
N GLY A 54 31.03 -13.00 -17.82
CA GLY A 54 30.08 -11.88 -17.81
C GLY A 54 30.57 -10.69 -17.00
N ARG A 55 30.27 -9.48 -17.48
CA ARG A 55 30.34 -8.23 -16.69
C ARG A 55 28.97 -7.87 -16.16
N THR A 56 28.77 -7.97 -14.85
CA THR A 56 27.53 -7.58 -14.17
C THR A 56 27.67 -6.16 -13.63
N VAL A 57 26.78 -5.24 -14.02
CA VAL A 57 26.69 -3.92 -13.37
C VAL A 57 26.16 -4.12 -11.94
N ILE A 58 26.84 -3.53 -10.95
CA ILE A 58 26.44 -3.59 -9.53
C ILE A 58 26.15 -2.22 -8.93
N GLY A 59 26.16 -1.14 -9.72
CA GLY A 59 25.59 0.14 -9.33
C GLY A 59 26.17 1.33 -10.06
N LYS A 60 25.60 2.51 -9.76
CA LYS A 60 26.08 3.81 -10.26
C LYS A 60 26.33 4.74 -9.09
N ILE A 61 27.48 5.41 -9.11
CA ILE A 61 27.89 6.36 -8.08
C ILE A 61 27.58 7.77 -8.62
N PRO A 62 26.62 8.51 -8.04
CA PRO A 62 26.27 9.84 -8.55
C PRO A 62 27.38 10.88 -8.27
N VAL A 63 27.21 12.07 -8.85
CA VAL A 63 28.05 13.25 -8.58
C VAL A 63 27.82 13.74 -7.14
N GLY A 64 28.89 14.14 -6.45
CA GLY A 64 28.84 14.71 -5.10
C GLY A 64 29.10 13.71 -3.95
N ILE A 65 29.15 12.40 -4.22
CA ILE A 65 29.51 11.39 -3.20
C ILE A 65 30.92 11.63 -2.69
N THR A 66 31.11 11.56 -1.37
CA THR A 66 32.41 11.70 -0.69
C THR A 66 32.77 10.43 0.09
N ASP A 67 34.07 10.11 0.14
CA ASP A 67 34.65 9.05 0.96
C ASP A 67 33.90 7.71 0.87
N LEU A 68 33.54 7.34 -0.37
CA LEU A 68 32.90 6.07 -0.69
C LEU A 68 33.90 4.94 -0.53
N THR A 69 33.51 3.90 0.19
CA THR A 69 34.16 2.59 0.22
C THR A 69 33.19 1.56 -0.32
N ILE A 70 33.67 0.70 -1.23
CA ILE A 70 33.01 -0.53 -1.67
C ILE A 70 33.98 -1.67 -1.42
N GLU A 71 33.53 -2.70 -0.72
CA GLU A 71 34.26 -3.93 -0.45
C GLU A 71 33.43 -5.11 -1.01
N LEU A 72 34.10 -5.99 -1.75
CA LEU A 72 33.55 -7.16 -2.41
C LEU A 72 34.21 -8.40 -1.79
N SER A 73 33.42 -9.45 -1.53
CA SER A 73 33.89 -10.73 -1.01
C SER A 73 33.22 -11.89 -1.74
N ALA A 74 34.01 -12.88 -2.16
CA ALA A 74 33.54 -14.06 -2.88
C ALA A 74 34.49 -15.25 -2.74
N ASP A 75 33.93 -16.46 -2.67
CA ASP A 75 34.69 -17.72 -2.78
C ASP A 75 35.18 -17.99 -4.23
N ALA A 76 34.83 -17.13 -5.18
CA ALA A 76 35.08 -17.26 -6.61
C ALA A 76 35.88 -16.05 -7.16
N ASP A 77 36.56 -16.28 -8.28
CA ASP A 77 37.46 -15.34 -8.95
C ASP A 77 36.68 -14.21 -9.66
N LEU A 78 36.45 -13.08 -8.96
CA LEU A 78 35.55 -11.98 -9.33
C LEU A 78 36.23 -10.60 -9.16
N ASP A 79 36.62 -9.94 -10.27
CA ASP A 79 37.26 -8.61 -10.26
C ASP A 79 36.23 -7.47 -10.17
N ILE A 80 36.51 -6.40 -9.41
CA ILE A 80 35.69 -5.18 -9.40
C ILE A 80 36.21 -4.13 -10.40
N GLU A 81 35.32 -3.59 -11.23
CA GLU A 81 35.63 -2.61 -12.27
C GLU A 81 34.97 -1.25 -12.00
N LEU A 82 35.71 -0.15 -12.14
CA LEU A 82 35.20 1.23 -12.10
C LEU A 82 35.27 1.89 -13.49
N TRP A 83 34.18 2.52 -13.92
CA TRP A 83 34.02 3.14 -15.22
C TRP A 83 33.50 4.58 -15.15
N ASP A 84 33.97 5.43 -16.06
CA ASP A 84 33.53 6.82 -16.28
C ASP A 84 33.12 6.96 -17.76
N GLY A 85 31.83 6.74 -18.04
CA GLY A 85 31.35 6.49 -19.40
C GLY A 85 32.05 5.28 -20.02
N ASP A 86 32.66 5.48 -21.20
CA ASP A 86 33.44 4.46 -21.91
C ASP A 86 34.90 4.32 -21.39
N VAL A 87 35.31 5.13 -20.39
CA VAL A 87 36.67 5.07 -19.83
C VAL A 87 36.73 4.03 -18.71
N PHE A 88 37.59 3.02 -18.86
CA PHE A 88 37.93 2.08 -17.79
C PHE A 88 38.90 2.76 -16.81
N VAL A 89 38.43 3.03 -15.58
CA VAL A 89 39.13 3.86 -14.60
C VAL A 89 39.97 3.01 -13.64
N ALA A 90 39.39 1.98 -13.00
CA ALA A 90 40.11 1.07 -12.11
C ALA A 90 39.69 -0.39 -12.33
N GLY A 91 40.63 -1.32 -12.17
CA GLY A 91 40.48 -2.75 -12.45
C GLY A 91 41.67 -3.33 -13.22
N TRP A 92 41.67 -4.65 -13.49
CA TRP A 92 42.74 -5.38 -14.21
C TRP A 92 42.68 -5.11 -15.73
N GLU A 93 42.07 -5.98 -16.53
CA GLU A 93 41.99 -5.81 -17.99
C GLU A 93 40.57 -6.02 -18.55
N ALA A 94 40.03 -4.99 -19.18
CA ALA A 94 38.76 -5.04 -19.89
C ALA A 94 38.98 -4.93 -21.40
N ASP A 95 38.54 -5.94 -22.14
CA ASP A 95 38.55 -6.00 -23.62
C ASP A 95 39.93 -5.74 -24.26
N GLY A 96 41.00 -6.14 -23.54
CA GLY A 96 42.40 -5.98 -23.96
C GLY A 96 43.02 -4.63 -23.61
N ALA A 97 42.33 -3.79 -22.83
CA ALA A 97 42.85 -2.54 -22.29
C ALA A 97 42.99 -2.58 -20.76
N LYS A 98 44.14 -2.11 -20.25
CA LYS A 98 44.36 -1.88 -18.81
C LYS A 98 43.60 -0.64 -18.34
N ALA A 99 43.14 -0.64 -17.09
CA ALA A 99 42.54 0.54 -16.46
C ALA A 99 43.56 1.69 -16.28
N ARG A 100 43.06 2.88 -15.89
CA ARG A 100 43.92 4.02 -15.51
C ARG A 100 44.59 3.81 -14.14
N VAL A 101 43.93 3.09 -13.24
CA VAL A 101 44.37 2.74 -11.89
C VAL A 101 44.50 1.22 -11.84
N TYR A 102 45.74 0.73 -11.89
CA TYR A 102 46.06 -0.66 -12.23
C TYR A 102 47.37 -1.11 -11.52
N SER A 103 47.32 -2.18 -10.72
CA SER A 103 48.48 -2.72 -9.98
C SER A 103 48.21 -4.14 -9.43
N GLU A 104 49.26 -4.94 -9.23
CA GLU A 104 49.20 -6.28 -8.60
C GLU A 104 48.65 -6.23 -7.16
N THR A 105 48.87 -5.12 -6.47
CA THR A 105 48.45 -4.87 -5.08
C THR A 105 47.97 -3.43 -4.92
N GLU A 106 47.39 -3.11 -3.76
CA GLU A 106 46.72 -1.83 -3.49
C GLU A 106 47.45 -0.61 -4.09
N VAL A 107 46.72 0.16 -4.89
CA VAL A 107 47.24 1.32 -5.61
C VAL A 107 46.29 2.50 -5.52
N THR A 108 46.84 3.68 -5.23
CA THR A 108 46.12 4.95 -5.16
C THR A 108 46.55 5.87 -6.30
N ALA A 109 45.59 6.43 -7.04
CA ALA A 109 45.85 7.42 -8.08
C ALA A 109 44.67 8.40 -8.25
N ALA A 110 44.97 9.64 -8.65
CA ALA A 110 43.95 10.66 -8.85
C ALA A 110 43.37 10.64 -10.28
N TYR A 111 42.04 10.69 -10.38
CA TYR A 111 41.31 10.75 -11.65
C TYR A 111 40.15 11.75 -11.55
N ASN A 112 40.07 12.70 -12.50
CA ASN A 112 39.07 13.79 -12.55
C ASN A 112 38.86 14.56 -11.23
N GLY A 113 39.89 14.64 -10.38
CA GLY A 113 39.85 15.35 -9.10
C GLY A 113 39.34 14.53 -7.91
N VAL A 114 39.14 13.22 -8.09
CA VAL A 114 38.87 12.23 -7.04
C VAL A 114 40.14 11.40 -6.82
N GLU A 115 40.47 11.06 -5.59
CA GLU A 115 41.53 10.10 -5.28
C GLU A 115 40.94 8.69 -5.21
N ILE A 116 41.49 7.75 -5.99
CA ILE A 116 40.95 6.41 -6.21
C ILE A 116 41.96 5.39 -5.72
N THR A 117 41.61 4.61 -4.71
CA THR A 117 42.36 3.45 -4.24
C THR A 117 41.64 2.17 -4.66
N TRP A 118 42.33 1.25 -5.34
CA TRP A 118 41.83 -0.09 -5.69
C TRP A 118 42.76 -1.16 -5.12
N SER A 119 42.22 -2.29 -4.65
CA SER A 119 42.95 -3.41 -4.05
C SER A 119 44.03 -4.04 -4.92
N GLY A 120 43.87 -3.98 -6.25
CA GLY A 120 44.70 -4.73 -7.18
C GLY A 120 44.30 -6.21 -7.25
N TRP A 121 44.46 -6.82 -8.42
CA TRP A 121 43.84 -8.10 -8.81
C TRP A 121 44.32 -9.37 -8.07
N ASN A 122 45.28 -9.27 -7.15
CA ASN A 122 45.52 -10.35 -6.17
C ASN A 122 44.52 -10.29 -5.00
N GLY A 123 43.68 -9.24 -4.94
CA GLY A 123 42.68 -8.99 -3.93
C GLY A 123 43.23 -8.72 -2.52
N VAL A 124 42.30 -8.47 -1.60
CA VAL A 124 42.57 -8.12 -0.21
C VAL A 124 43.18 -9.33 0.51
N GLY A 125 44.45 -9.20 0.87
CA GLY A 125 45.23 -10.24 1.54
C GLY A 125 45.69 -11.38 0.64
N GLY A 126 45.60 -11.25 -0.69
CA GLY A 126 45.99 -12.30 -1.64
C GLY A 126 44.87 -13.28 -2.02
N ASN A 127 43.61 -12.89 -1.82
CA ASN A 127 42.43 -13.65 -2.24
C ASN A 127 41.75 -12.87 -3.38
N PRO A 128 41.85 -13.28 -4.66
CA PRO A 128 41.39 -12.45 -5.79
C PRO A 128 39.87 -12.23 -5.82
N GLY A 129 39.08 -13.16 -5.27
CA GLY A 129 37.64 -13.00 -5.07
C GLY A 129 37.23 -11.94 -4.04
N ASN A 130 38.18 -11.31 -3.33
CA ASN A 130 37.92 -10.25 -2.37
C ASN A 130 38.60 -8.96 -2.83
N GLU A 131 37.84 -7.99 -3.31
CA GLU A 131 38.37 -6.72 -3.86
C GLU A 131 37.78 -5.49 -3.15
N SER A 132 38.39 -4.32 -3.31
CA SER A 132 37.80 -3.06 -2.82
C SER A 132 38.16 -1.85 -3.66
N ILE A 133 37.24 -0.88 -3.73
CA ILE A 133 37.46 0.44 -4.32
C ILE A 133 37.06 1.51 -3.30
N LYS A 134 37.95 2.50 -3.13
CA LYS A 134 37.77 3.64 -2.22
C LYS A 134 37.95 4.93 -2.99
N LEU A 135 36.97 5.84 -2.92
CA LEU A 135 36.96 7.15 -3.57
C LEU A 135 36.99 8.24 -2.50
N SER A 136 38.10 8.96 -2.35
CA SER A 136 38.18 10.12 -1.44
C SER A 136 38.12 11.44 -2.21
N GLY A 137 37.45 12.42 -1.60
CA GLY A 137 37.00 13.64 -2.27
C GLY A 137 35.69 13.46 -3.04
N ALA A 138 35.02 14.57 -3.34
CA ALA A 138 33.66 14.56 -3.90
C ALA A 138 33.64 14.24 -5.39
N THR A 139 32.97 13.17 -5.81
CA THR A 139 32.82 12.74 -7.21
C THR A 139 32.35 13.88 -8.12
N LYS A 140 32.93 13.98 -9.32
CA LYS A 140 32.64 15.04 -10.32
C LYS A 140 31.85 14.54 -11.54
N ASN A 141 31.97 13.25 -11.84
CA ASN A 141 31.20 12.55 -12.86
C ASN A 141 30.38 11.45 -12.17
N THR A 142 29.33 10.97 -12.85
CA THR A 142 28.64 9.74 -12.43
C THR A 142 29.46 8.54 -12.88
N PHE A 143 29.97 7.75 -11.93
CA PHE A 143 30.71 6.53 -12.22
C PHE A 143 29.79 5.30 -12.26
N VAL A 144 30.23 4.22 -12.90
CA VAL A 144 29.55 2.92 -12.92
C VAL A 144 30.49 1.85 -12.34
N ILE A 145 29.99 1.05 -11.41
CA ILE A 145 30.70 -0.11 -10.87
C ILE A 145 30.16 -1.38 -11.53
N LYS A 146 31.08 -2.26 -11.95
CA LYS A 146 30.77 -3.59 -12.47
C LYS A 146 31.61 -4.64 -11.74
N VAL A 147 31.26 -5.90 -11.90
CA VAL A 147 32.06 -7.06 -11.49
C VAL A 147 32.21 -7.98 -12.69
N PHE A 148 33.41 -8.49 -12.93
CA PHE A 148 33.69 -9.47 -13.98
C PHE A 148 34.01 -10.83 -13.39
N GLY A 149 33.33 -11.89 -13.84
CA GLY A 149 33.56 -13.25 -13.37
C GLY A 149 34.60 -14.01 -14.20
N TYR A 150 35.80 -14.23 -13.67
CA TYR A 150 36.71 -15.26 -14.19
C TYR A 150 36.22 -16.66 -13.84
N GLN A 151 35.49 -16.79 -12.72
CA GLN A 151 34.64 -17.93 -12.37
C GLN A 151 33.21 -17.43 -12.14
N ASP A 152 32.20 -18.32 -12.12
CA ASP A 152 30.85 -17.95 -11.71
C ASP A 152 30.71 -18.01 -10.18
N GLY A 153 29.99 -17.05 -9.60
CA GLY A 153 29.89 -16.97 -8.14
C GLY A 153 28.98 -15.84 -7.66
N ASN A 154 28.78 -15.79 -6.34
CA ASN A 154 28.10 -14.67 -5.69
C ASN A 154 29.14 -13.72 -5.11
N ALA A 155 29.11 -12.46 -5.53
CA ALA A 155 29.78 -11.37 -4.84
C ALA A 155 28.87 -10.89 -3.70
N GLU A 156 29.33 -10.98 -2.46
CA GLU A 156 28.80 -10.20 -1.35
C GLU A 156 29.46 -8.81 -1.41
N VAL A 157 28.65 -7.76 -1.48
CA VAL A 157 29.10 -6.36 -1.65
C VAL A 157 28.62 -5.54 -0.48
N VAL A 158 29.55 -4.95 0.25
CA VAL A 158 29.32 -4.03 1.37
C VAL A 158 29.88 -2.67 1.00
N TYR A 159 29.11 -1.60 1.21
CA TYR A 159 29.51 -0.25 0.83
C TYR A 159 29.05 0.80 1.83
N SER A 160 29.79 1.90 1.93
CA SER A 160 29.48 3.05 2.78
C SER A 160 30.06 4.35 2.23
N TRP A 161 29.43 5.48 2.50
CA TRP A 161 29.88 6.79 2.02
C TRP A 161 29.59 7.90 3.01
N ALA A 162 30.41 8.95 2.98
CA ALA A 162 30.08 10.23 3.60
C ALA A 162 29.16 11.05 2.67
N GLY A 163 28.09 11.61 3.23
CA GLY A 163 27.19 12.49 2.49
C GLY A 163 27.91 13.75 2.04
N GLY A 164 27.87 14.04 0.74
CA GLY A 164 28.45 15.25 0.18
C GLY A 164 27.73 16.49 0.71
N GLY A 165 28.32 17.12 1.74
CA GLY A 165 27.71 18.16 2.59
C GLY A 165 27.41 19.49 1.91
N VAL A 166 26.52 19.46 0.92
CA VAL A 166 25.74 20.59 0.42
C VAL A 166 24.27 20.25 0.64
N ASP A 167 23.52 21.16 1.27
CA ASP A 167 22.09 20.95 1.48
C ASP A 167 21.39 20.83 0.11
N GLY A 168 20.69 19.71 -0.07
CA GLY A 168 19.77 19.56 -1.21
C GLY A 168 18.60 20.54 -1.09
N PRO A 169 17.84 20.76 -2.18
CA PRO A 169 16.58 21.49 -2.07
C PRO A 169 15.66 20.83 -1.03
N ASP A 170 14.93 21.63 -0.26
CA ASP A 170 13.89 21.14 0.66
C ASP A 170 12.90 20.22 -0.06
N THR A 171 12.31 19.25 0.63
CA THR A 171 11.43 18.22 0.02
C THR A 171 10.20 18.79 -0.67
N SER A 172 9.74 19.96 -0.23
CA SER A 172 8.84 20.83 -0.99
C SER A 172 9.19 22.29 -0.74
N GLY A 173 8.64 23.19 -1.56
CA GLY A 173 8.78 24.62 -1.36
C GLY A 173 8.09 25.43 -2.43
N SER A 174 7.96 26.74 -2.20
CA SER A 174 7.50 27.68 -3.22
C SER A 174 8.07 29.08 -2.98
N ALA A 175 8.25 29.84 -4.07
CA ALA A 175 8.69 31.22 -4.02
C ALA A 175 8.26 31.99 -5.27
N THR A 176 8.44 33.31 -5.22
CA THR A 176 8.22 34.20 -6.36
C THR A 176 9.31 35.27 -6.42
N PHE A 177 9.71 35.63 -7.63
CA PHE A 177 10.67 36.69 -7.89
C PHE A 177 10.36 37.40 -9.21
N SER A 178 10.98 38.56 -9.41
CA SER A 178 10.90 39.31 -10.66
C SER A 178 12.28 39.59 -11.22
N LYS A 179 12.41 39.67 -12.54
CA LYS A 179 13.64 40.13 -13.20
C LYS A 179 13.34 41.08 -14.36
N LEU A 180 14.28 41.96 -14.68
CA LEU A 180 14.25 42.75 -15.90
C LEU A 180 15.09 42.03 -16.97
N VAL A 181 14.52 41.83 -18.16
CA VAL A 181 15.17 41.19 -19.31
C VAL A 181 15.36 42.26 -20.40
N PRO A 182 16.59 42.54 -20.87
CA PRO A 182 16.81 43.51 -21.94
C PRO A 182 16.25 43.02 -23.28
N GLN A 183 15.99 43.95 -24.20
CA GLN A 183 15.57 43.58 -25.55
C GLN A 183 16.75 42.97 -26.33
N HIS A 184 16.48 41.86 -27.01
CA HIS A 184 17.39 41.04 -27.82
C HIS A 184 18.59 40.47 -27.04
N ASP A 185 18.42 40.26 -25.73
CA ASP A 185 19.41 39.66 -24.84
C ASP A 185 18.81 38.52 -24.00
N ARG A 186 19.68 37.68 -23.43
CA ARG A 186 19.36 36.45 -22.70
C ARG A 186 19.75 36.56 -21.23
N SER A 187 18.77 36.73 -20.35
CA SER A 187 18.99 36.75 -18.91
C SER A 187 18.89 35.35 -18.31
N VAL A 188 19.93 34.88 -17.62
CA VAL A 188 19.80 33.73 -16.69
C VAL A 188 18.86 34.13 -15.56
N ILE A 189 17.79 33.37 -15.32
CA ILE A 189 16.79 33.67 -14.28
C ILE A 189 16.91 32.79 -13.04
N GLY A 190 17.49 31.58 -13.16
CA GLY A 190 17.73 30.69 -12.02
C GLY A 190 18.38 29.37 -12.43
N THR A 191 18.66 28.53 -11.43
CA THR A 191 19.18 27.16 -11.60
C THR A 191 18.28 26.22 -10.81
N ILE A 192 17.89 25.10 -11.43
CA ILE A 192 17.18 24.00 -10.80
C ILE A 192 18.24 22.94 -10.51
N PRO A 193 18.54 22.60 -9.24
CA PRO A 193 19.51 21.54 -8.94
C PRO A 193 18.98 20.15 -9.31
N ALA A 194 19.84 19.14 -9.25
CA ALA A 194 19.41 17.76 -9.12
C ALA A 194 18.67 17.54 -7.78
N GLY A 195 17.80 16.53 -7.71
CA GLY A 195 17.00 16.22 -6.52
C GLY A 195 15.66 16.94 -6.41
N VAL A 196 15.29 17.81 -7.36
CA VAL A 196 13.99 18.49 -7.37
C VAL A 196 12.94 17.60 -8.03
N ASP A 197 11.84 17.29 -7.34
CA ASP A 197 10.67 16.63 -7.94
C ASP A 197 9.46 17.59 -8.07
N SER A 198 8.54 17.26 -8.98
CA SER A 198 7.22 17.88 -9.14
C SER A 198 7.24 19.41 -9.35
N LEU A 199 8.35 19.92 -9.90
CA LEU A 199 8.59 21.35 -10.13
C LEU A 199 7.56 21.96 -11.09
N ARG A 200 7.01 23.10 -10.67
CA ARG A 200 6.12 23.98 -11.43
C ARG A 200 6.75 25.36 -11.48
N ILE A 201 6.87 25.92 -12.67
CA ILE A 201 7.32 27.29 -12.93
C ILE A 201 6.27 27.96 -13.81
N ASP A 202 5.68 29.03 -13.33
CA ASP A 202 4.79 29.91 -14.09
C ASP A 202 5.47 31.26 -14.25
N LEU A 203 5.50 31.73 -15.50
CA LEU A 203 6.15 32.94 -15.95
C LEU A 203 5.07 33.89 -16.49
N THR A 204 5.16 35.17 -16.18
CA THR A 204 4.15 36.17 -16.56
C THR A 204 4.83 37.47 -16.98
N SER A 205 4.35 38.07 -18.08
CA SER A 205 4.87 39.33 -18.60
C SER A 205 3.87 40.00 -19.56
N ALA A 206 3.87 41.34 -19.54
CA ALA A 206 3.16 42.14 -20.53
C ALA A 206 3.87 42.19 -21.90
N ASN A 207 5.11 41.70 -21.99
CA ASN A 207 5.99 41.80 -23.16
C ASN A 207 6.39 40.40 -23.67
N ASP A 208 6.81 40.35 -24.93
CA ASP A 208 7.26 39.13 -25.64
C ASP A 208 8.62 38.62 -25.08
N LEU A 209 8.56 37.65 -24.15
CA LEU A 209 9.67 37.12 -23.34
C LEU A 209 9.62 35.58 -23.25
N ASP A 210 10.42 34.88 -24.06
CA ASP A 210 10.45 33.40 -24.11
C ASP A 210 11.32 32.80 -22.97
N ILE A 211 10.83 31.75 -22.31
CA ILE A 211 11.61 30.92 -21.38
C ILE A 211 12.48 29.90 -22.11
N GLU A 212 13.66 29.61 -21.56
CA GLU A 212 14.56 28.57 -22.03
C GLU A 212 15.04 27.70 -20.86
N LEU A 213 15.13 26.39 -21.08
CA LEU A 213 15.71 25.43 -20.15
C LEU A 213 16.95 24.79 -20.77
N TRP A 214 18.07 24.81 -20.05
CA TRP A 214 19.35 24.30 -20.53
C TRP A 214 19.93 23.23 -19.61
N ASP A 215 20.45 22.15 -20.19
CA ASP A 215 21.33 21.18 -19.53
C ASP A 215 22.74 21.37 -20.09
N GLU A 216 23.61 22.03 -19.31
CA GLU A 216 24.88 22.66 -19.70
C GLU A 216 24.90 23.42 -21.04
N LYS A 217 24.92 22.67 -22.14
CA LYS A 217 25.14 23.09 -23.54
C LYS A 217 23.94 22.74 -24.44
N ALA A 218 23.03 21.87 -23.98
CA ALA A 218 21.82 21.50 -24.70
C ALA A 218 20.67 22.45 -24.37
N LEU A 219 19.99 22.96 -25.40
CA LEU A 219 18.72 23.68 -25.27
C LEU A 219 17.59 22.64 -25.17
N VAL A 220 17.10 22.39 -23.96
CA VAL A 220 16.08 21.37 -23.69
C VAL A 220 14.68 21.90 -24.02
N VAL A 221 14.38 23.13 -23.60
CA VAL A 221 13.11 23.85 -23.82
C VAL A 221 13.40 25.26 -24.30
N GLY A 222 12.50 25.83 -25.12
CA GLY A 222 12.59 27.18 -25.69
C GLY A 222 12.39 27.17 -27.20
N TRP A 223 12.33 28.32 -27.87
CA TRP A 223 12.16 28.38 -29.33
C TRP A 223 13.43 27.94 -30.07
N GLN A 224 14.34 28.86 -30.42
CA GLN A 224 15.58 28.51 -31.14
C GLN A 224 16.73 29.46 -30.82
N VAL A 225 17.96 28.94 -30.88
CA VAL A 225 19.20 29.69 -30.67
C VAL A 225 20.16 29.36 -31.81
N ASP A 226 20.69 30.39 -32.48
CA ASP A 226 21.57 30.28 -33.65
C ASP A 226 20.99 29.38 -34.78
N GLY A 227 19.67 29.41 -34.95
CA GLY A 227 18.93 28.57 -35.91
C GLY A 227 18.77 27.11 -35.50
N ARG A 228 19.22 26.73 -34.30
CA ARG A 228 19.01 25.39 -33.71
C ARG A 228 17.80 25.41 -32.80
N LYS A 229 16.88 24.48 -33.05
CA LYS A 229 15.70 24.23 -32.21
C LYS A 229 16.08 23.59 -30.88
N SER A 230 15.24 23.78 -29.88
CA SER A 230 15.26 22.98 -28.65
C SER A 230 14.91 21.50 -28.90
N LEU A 231 15.15 20.66 -27.91
CA LEU A 231 14.72 19.25 -27.93
C LEU A 231 13.20 19.10 -27.76
N ILE A 232 12.59 19.95 -26.93
CA ILE A 232 11.14 20.01 -26.67
C ILE A 232 10.62 21.30 -27.32
N TYR A 233 10.37 21.22 -28.63
CA TYR A 233 10.08 22.35 -29.51
C TYR A 233 8.63 22.36 -30.01
N SER A 234 7.83 23.36 -29.60
CA SER A 234 6.47 23.59 -30.12
C SER A 234 6.03 25.04 -29.86
N ASN A 235 5.12 25.56 -30.67
CA ASN A 235 4.48 26.86 -30.43
C ASN A 235 3.29 26.76 -29.45
N THR A 236 2.65 25.59 -29.41
CA THR A 236 1.56 25.23 -28.48
C THR A 236 2.04 24.21 -27.44
N PRO A 237 1.27 23.96 -26.35
CA PRO A 237 1.70 23.09 -25.26
C PRO A 237 2.20 21.71 -25.70
N VAL A 238 3.38 21.34 -25.19
CA VAL A 238 4.12 20.13 -25.58
C VAL A 238 4.71 19.44 -24.35
N SER A 239 5.00 18.15 -24.46
CA SER A 239 5.67 17.38 -23.40
C SER A 239 6.67 16.40 -23.99
N GLY A 240 7.87 16.35 -23.40
CA GLY A 240 8.94 15.41 -23.75
C GLY A 240 9.48 14.67 -22.53
N LEU A 241 10.29 13.64 -22.78
CA LEU A 241 11.09 12.96 -21.76
C LEU A 241 12.55 13.37 -21.96
N TYR A 242 13.23 13.79 -20.90
CA TYR A 242 14.64 14.18 -20.95
C TYR A 242 15.35 13.77 -19.66
N ASN A 243 16.45 13.03 -19.76
CA ASN A 243 17.27 12.55 -18.63
C ASN A 243 16.47 12.01 -17.43
N GLY A 244 15.47 11.17 -17.73
CA GLY A 244 14.62 10.49 -16.74
C GLY A 244 13.36 11.26 -16.32
N VAL A 245 13.30 12.57 -16.52
CA VAL A 245 12.15 13.41 -16.12
C VAL A 245 11.25 13.76 -17.30
N ARG A 246 9.94 13.87 -17.05
CA ARG A 246 8.98 14.40 -18.03
C ARG A 246 8.92 15.91 -17.89
N ILE A 247 9.19 16.63 -18.98
CA ILE A 247 9.15 18.10 -19.03
C ILE A 247 8.01 18.53 -19.95
N ALA A 248 7.11 19.37 -19.45
CA ALA A 248 6.06 20.01 -20.22
C ALA A 248 6.25 21.53 -20.28
N TRP A 249 5.95 22.12 -21.44
CA TRP A 249 6.15 23.55 -21.73
C TRP A 249 4.91 24.11 -22.44
N SER A 250 4.60 25.39 -22.22
CA SER A 250 3.55 26.16 -22.91
C SER A 250 3.75 26.27 -24.42
N GLY A 251 5.00 26.35 -24.87
CA GLY A 251 5.35 26.73 -26.24
C GLY A 251 5.32 28.25 -26.45
N TRP A 252 6.12 28.73 -27.41
CA TRP A 252 6.47 30.16 -27.59
C TRP A 252 5.35 31.09 -28.08
N ASP A 253 4.13 30.60 -28.35
CA ASP A 253 2.96 31.47 -28.50
C ASP A 253 2.28 31.76 -27.15
N GLY A 254 2.76 31.15 -26.07
CA GLY A 254 2.36 31.40 -24.69
C GLY A 254 0.99 30.87 -24.33
N VAL A 255 0.62 31.05 -23.06
CA VAL A 255 -0.65 30.59 -22.49
C VAL A 255 -1.80 31.42 -23.09
N ASN A 256 -2.71 30.74 -23.78
CA ASN A 256 -3.84 31.36 -24.49
C ASN A 256 -3.44 32.44 -25.53
N GLY A 257 -2.23 32.35 -26.09
CA GLY A 257 -1.73 33.33 -27.07
C GLY A 257 -1.12 34.60 -26.47
N GLN A 258 -0.96 34.67 -25.15
CA GLN A 258 -0.18 35.73 -24.48
C GLN A 258 1.28 35.26 -24.36
N LYS A 259 2.12 35.65 -25.31
CA LYS A 259 3.53 35.22 -25.43
C LYS A 259 4.38 35.46 -24.18
N GLY A 260 4.09 36.50 -23.41
CA GLY A 260 4.77 36.78 -22.14
C GLY A 260 4.30 35.93 -20.95
N ASP A 261 3.21 35.16 -21.09
CA ASP A 261 2.71 34.23 -20.07
C ASP A 261 3.09 32.81 -20.49
N GLU A 262 4.01 32.15 -19.79
CA GLU A 262 4.55 30.83 -20.12
C GLU A 262 4.63 29.90 -18.90
N TYR A 263 4.80 28.60 -19.12
CA TYR A 263 5.05 27.67 -18.02
C TYR A 263 6.05 26.57 -18.36
N ILE A 264 6.78 26.10 -17.35
CA ILE A 264 7.45 24.80 -17.33
C ILE A 264 6.85 23.94 -16.20
N ARG A 265 6.72 22.65 -16.46
CA ARG A 265 6.43 21.61 -15.46
C ARG A 265 7.46 20.49 -15.61
N ILE A 266 8.03 20.01 -14.51
CA ILE A 266 8.89 18.82 -14.49
C ILE A 266 8.27 17.80 -13.54
N SER A 267 8.15 16.56 -13.99
CA SER A 267 7.59 15.44 -13.21
C SER A 267 8.59 14.29 -13.18
N GLY A 268 8.85 13.78 -11.98
CA GLY A 268 10.01 12.94 -11.68
C GLY A 268 11.19 13.79 -11.20
N THR A 269 12.00 13.22 -10.31
CA THR A 269 13.15 13.88 -9.68
C THR A 269 14.26 14.22 -10.67
N THR A 270 14.69 15.48 -10.73
CA THR A 270 15.79 15.92 -11.61
C THR A 270 17.09 15.18 -11.31
N GLN A 271 17.66 14.52 -12.31
CA GLN A 271 18.95 13.80 -12.20
C GLN A 271 20.15 14.72 -12.46
N ASN A 272 19.95 15.75 -13.29
CA ASN A 272 20.94 16.79 -13.62
C ASN A 272 20.45 18.16 -13.11
N SER A 273 21.36 19.13 -13.02
CA SER A 273 21.02 20.53 -12.76
C SER A 273 20.72 21.28 -14.06
N PHE A 274 19.58 21.97 -14.13
CA PHE A 274 19.18 22.77 -15.29
C PHE A 274 19.38 24.28 -15.05
N VAL A 275 19.77 25.03 -16.07
CA VAL A 275 19.85 26.50 -16.03
C VAL A 275 18.65 27.10 -16.76
N MET A 276 17.82 27.85 -16.05
CA MET A 276 16.71 28.61 -16.61
C MET A 276 17.18 29.96 -17.12
N LYS A 277 16.74 30.34 -18.33
CA LYS A 277 17.02 31.64 -18.95
C LYS A 277 15.74 32.19 -19.56
N VAL A 278 15.72 33.50 -19.83
CA VAL A 278 14.64 34.17 -20.58
C VAL A 278 15.28 35.05 -21.66
N PHE A 279 14.75 34.99 -22.87
CA PHE A 279 15.18 35.82 -24.00
C PHE A 279 14.13 36.88 -24.33
N GLY A 280 14.55 38.15 -24.41
CA GLY A 280 13.62 39.25 -24.66
C GLY A 280 13.43 39.59 -26.14
N TYR A 281 12.34 39.16 -26.76
CA TYR A 281 11.94 39.72 -28.07
C TYR A 281 11.49 41.17 -27.92
N GLN A 282 10.85 41.50 -26.80
CA GLN A 282 10.55 42.85 -26.33
C GLN A 282 11.08 43.00 -24.90
N GLY A 283 12.01 43.92 -24.65
CA GLY A 283 12.61 44.11 -23.33
C GLY A 283 11.56 44.46 -22.28
N GLY A 284 11.55 43.77 -21.13
CA GLY A 284 10.43 43.82 -20.19
C GLY A 284 10.76 43.28 -18.80
N ARG A 285 9.81 43.42 -17.88
CA ARG A 285 9.82 42.69 -16.61
C ARG A 285 9.20 41.32 -16.81
N VAL A 286 9.87 40.30 -16.29
CA VAL A 286 9.30 38.98 -16.08
C VAL A 286 9.02 38.82 -14.59
N ASP A 287 7.83 38.32 -14.26
CA ASP A 287 7.46 37.88 -12.92
C ASP A 287 7.33 36.34 -12.95
N VAL A 288 7.93 35.67 -11.97
CA VAL A 288 8.01 34.20 -11.91
C VAL A 288 7.45 33.73 -10.57
N VAL A 289 6.59 32.72 -10.61
CA VAL A 289 6.08 31.96 -9.47
C VAL A 289 6.49 30.51 -9.66
N TYR A 290 7.07 29.87 -8.64
CA TYR A 290 7.45 28.47 -8.76
C TYR A 290 7.25 27.70 -7.44
N SER A 291 7.01 26.40 -7.57
CA SER A 291 6.83 25.46 -6.46
C SER A 291 7.35 24.07 -6.82
N TRP A 292 7.83 23.30 -5.85
CA TRP A 292 8.28 21.93 -6.03
C TRP A 292 7.88 21.07 -4.83
N GLY A 293 7.98 19.74 -4.97
CA GLY A 293 7.33 18.80 -4.05
C GLY A 293 5.80 18.75 -4.21
N SER A 294 5.14 17.89 -3.43
CA SER A 294 3.74 17.48 -3.63
C SER A 294 2.67 18.36 -2.96
N ASP A 295 2.96 19.64 -2.71
CA ASP A 295 1.98 20.57 -2.12
C ASP A 295 0.97 21.10 -3.14
N THR A 296 -0.29 21.28 -2.70
CA THR A 296 -1.42 21.57 -3.58
C THR A 296 -1.56 23.07 -3.90
N TYR A 297 -1.14 23.47 -5.10
CA TYR A 297 -1.37 24.85 -5.56
C TYR A 297 -2.84 25.10 -5.96
N ALA A 298 -3.59 25.72 -5.06
CA ALA A 298 -4.96 26.17 -5.33
C ALA A 298 -4.98 27.34 -6.34
N ALA A 299 -5.60 27.13 -7.49
CA ALA A 299 -5.69 28.15 -8.55
C ALA A 299 -6.59 29.32 -8.13
N THR A 300 -5.98 30.44 -7.71
CA THR A 300 -6.69 31.70 -7.46
C THR A 300 -6.73 32.56 -8.72
N ALA A 301 -7.88 33.16 -9.01
CA ALA A 301 -8.13 33.83 -10.28
C ALA A 301 -7.49 35.23 -10.37
N LYS A 302 -7.09 35.61 -11.60
CA LYS A 302 -6.43 36.87 -11.98
C LYS A 302 -7.23 38.10 -11.50
N SER A 303 -6.67 38.87 -10.56
CA SER A 303 -7.23 40.16 -10.13
C SER A 303 -6.68 41.31 -10.98
N THR A 304 -7.53 42.31 -11.25
CA THR A 304 -7.17 43.53 -12.00
C THR A 304 -6.75 44.68 -11.06
N PRO A 305 -5.98 45.68 -11.54
CA PRO A 305 -4.96 46.33 -10.73
C PRO A 305 -5.43 47.39 -9.73
N ALA A 306 -4.67 47.54 -8.65
CA ALA A 306 -4.84 48.56 -7.62
C ALA A 306 -4.17 49.92 -7.98
N PRO A 307 -4.65 51.04 -7.42
CA PRO A 307 -4.04 52.37 -7.61
C PRO A 307 -2.75 52.59 -6.79
N SER A 308 -2.02 53.64 -7.16
CA SER A 308 -0.66 53.99 -6.71
C SER A 308 -0.49 54.22 -5.19
N PRO A 309 0.67 53.88 -4.58
CA PRO A 309 0.89 54.00 -3.13
C PRO A 309 1.20 55.42 -2.63
N THR A 310 1.15 55.60 -1.31
CA THR A 310 1.60 56.80 -0.56
C THR A 310 2.40 56.32 0.66
N PRO A 311 3.52 56.97 1.06
CA PRO A 311 4.66 56.25 1.63
C PRO A 311 4.68 56.05 3.16
N VAL A 312 5.53 55.11 3.57
CA VAL A 312 5.85 54.73 4.96
C VAL A 312 6.65 55.83 5.69
N PRO A 313 6.32 56.15 6.96
CA PRO A 313 7.19 56.92 7.86
C PRO A 313 8.07 56.01 8.74
N THR A 314 9.35 56.39 8.88
CA THR A 314 10.31 55.83 9.86
C THR A 314 10.16 56.50 11.26
N PRO A 315 10.83 56.01 12.34
CA PRO A 315 10.30 56.16 13.70
C PRO A 315 10.65 57.48 14.42
N GLY A 316 9.83 57.89 15.39
CA GLY A 316 10.12 59.07 16.22
C GLY A 316 9.42 59.12 17.59
N SER A 317 10.24 59.07 18.65
CA SER A 317 10.03 59.62 20.01
C SER A 317 8.76 59.29 20.84
N THR A 318 9.00 58.87 22.08
CA THR A 318 8.02 58.70 23.17
C THR A 318 7.28 59.98 23.59
N LYS A 319 5.96 59.87 23.85
CA LYS A 319 5.25 60.76 24.78
C LYS A 319 3.98 60.14 25.37
N ALA A 320 3.80 60.32 26.69
CA ALA A 320 2.62 60.26 27.57
C ALA A 320 1.38 59.38 27.22
N PRO A 321 0.78 58.67 28.20
CA PRO A 321 -0.44 57.89 28.00
C PRO A 321 -1.69 58.77 27.76
N ALA A 322 -2.64 58.23 26.99
CA ALA A 322 -3.94 58.80 26.67
C ALA A 322 -5.08 57.89 27.22
N PRO A 323 -6.33 58.36 27.35
CA PRO A 323 -7.30 57.80 28.30
C PRO A 323 -8.00 56.50 27.87
N ALA A 324 -8.59 55.83 28.86
CA ALA A 324 -9.35 54.59 28.74
C ALA A 324 -10.62 54.75 27.88
N PRO A 325 -11.12 53.65 27.24
CA PRO A 325 -12.30 53.67 26.39
C PRO A 325 -13.59 53.99 27.17
N THR A 326 -14.49 54.75 26.55
CA THR A 326 -15.81 55.07 27.10
C THR A 326 -16.74 53.87 27.05
N SER A 327 -17.29 53.49 28.20
CA SER A 327 -18.29 52.42 28.34
C SER A 327 -19.64 52.81 27.72
N THR A 328 -20.13 52.03 26.77
CA THR A 328 -21.57 51.94 26.51
C THR A 328 -22.27 51.32 27.72
N SER A 329 -23.35 51.95 28.20
CA SER A 329 -24.06 51.51 29.40
C SER A 329 -24.78 50.17 29.19
N THR A 330 -24.32 49.12 29.87
CA THR A 330 -25.09 47.89 30.07
C THR A 330 -26.38 48.17 30.87
N PRO A 331 -27.42 47.32 30.76
CA PRO A 331 -28.56 47.37 31.65
C PRO A 331 -28.11 47.20 33.11
N GLN A 332 -28.60 48.08 34.00
CA GLN A 332 -28.35 47.94 35.43
C GLN A 332 -28.97 46.62 35.93
N PRO A 333 -28.23 45.75 36.63
CA PRO A 333 -28.80 44.55 37.25
C PRO A 333 -29.95 44.91 38.18
N ALA A 334 -31.01 44.10 38.17
CA ALA A 334 -32.02 44.14 39.22
C ALA A 334 -31.34 43.84 40.58
N ALA A 335 -31.77 44.52 41.64
CA ALA A 335 -31.25 44.24 42.97
C ALA A 335 -31.64 42.80 43.38
N LEU A 336 -30.64 41.93 43.54
CA LEU A 336 -30.86 40.54 43.93
C LEU A 336 -31.56 40.48 45.28
N THR A 337 -32.66 39.73 45.38
CA THR A 337 -33.31 39.45 46.66
C THR A 337 -32.34 38.64 47.52
N VAL A 338 -32.12 39.09 48.76
CA VAL A 338 -31.21 38.43 49.70
C VAL A 338 -31.99 37.50 50.63
N LYS A 339 -31.46 36.29 50.84
CA LYS A 339 -32.00 35.24 51.71
C LYS A 339 -30.94 34.79 52.70
N THR A 340 -30.99 35.29 53.92
CA THR A 340 -30.05 34.90 54.99
C THR A 340 -30.61 33.72 55.79
N TRP A 341 -29.76 32.73 56.08
CA TRP A 341 -30.10 31.62 56.98
C TRP A 341 -30.23 32.10 58.42
N ALA A 342 -31.43 32.01 58.99
CA ALA A 342 -31.75 32.50 60.33
C ALA A 342 -31.70 31.40 61.39
N ALA A 343 -32.04 30.16 61.03
CA ALA A 343 -32.00 29.00 61.93
C ALA A 343 -30.57 28.64 62.37
N GLY A 344 -30.42 27.68 63.28
CA GLY A 344 -29.13 27.23 63.79
C GLY A 344 -28.53 26.05 63.01
N PHE A 345 -28.10 25.05 63.77
CA PHE A 345 -27.49 23.80 63.32
C PHE A 345 -28.55 22.75 62.94
N ASP A 346 -28.30 21.99 61.86
CA ASP A 346 -29.09 20.85 61.38
C ASP A 346 -30.59 21.10 61.13
N ALA A 347 -30.99 22.33 60.81
CA ALA A 347 -32.35 22.64 60.39
C ALA A 347 -32.52 22.49 58.86
N LEU A 348 -33.73 22.11 58.42
CA LEU A 348 -34.06 21.78 57.03
C LEU A 348 -34.14 23.02 56.12
N TRP A 349 -33.56 22.95 54.93
CA TRP A 349 -33.58 24.00 53.90
C TRP A 349 -35.01 24.27 53.41
N SER A 350 -35.80 23.21 53.24
CA SER A 350 -37.21 23.24 52.80
C SER A 350 -38.15 23.99 53.75
N TYR A 351 -37.78 24.13 55.03
CA TYR A 351 -38.64 24.77 56.02
C TYR A 351 -38.49 26.30 55.97
N GLY A 352 -39.36 26.94 55.18
CA GLY A 352 -39.35 28.38 54.91
C GLY A 352 -39.12 29.34 56.10
N PRO A 353 -39.61 29.08 57.32
CA PRO A 353 -39.31 29.91 58.50
C PRO A 353 -37.84 29.93 58.96
N ASN A 354 -36.98 29.03 58.46
CA ASN A 354 -35.54 29.04 58.72
C ASN A 354 -34.79 30.16 57.99
N TRP A 355 -35.46 30.88 57.08
CA TRP A 355 -34.89 31.93 56.23
C TRP A 355 -35.37 33.32 56.64
N SER A 356 -34.53 34.33 56.41
CA SER A 356 -34.87 35.75 56.55
C SER A 356 -34.64 36.49 55.22
N PRO A 357 -35.68 37.15 54.64
CA PRO A 357 -37.08 37.07 55.02
C PRO A 357 -37.67 35.66 54.77
N PRO A 358 -38.71 35.23 55.50
CA PRO A 358 -39.27 33.88 55.43
C PRO A 358 -39.62 33.38 54.02
N GLY A 359 -39.55 32.06 53.86
CA GLY A 359 -39.74 31.32 52.61
C GLY A 359 -38.42 30.83 52.02
N VAL A 360 -38.44 29.62 51.46
CA VAL A 360 -37.26 28.96 50.86
C VAL A 360 -36.66 29.83 49.74
N PRO A 361 -35.32 29.90 49.58
CA PRO A 361 -34.69 30.63 48.49
C PRO A 361 -35.03 30.07 47.11
N LYS A 362 -34.89 30.91 46.09
CA LYS A 362 -34.94 30.53 44.68
C LYS A 362 -33.55 30.52 44.05
N GLY A 363 -33.45 29.96 42.84
CA GLY A 363 -32.19 29.84 42.11
C GLY A 363 -31.59 31.16 41.61
N ASP A 364 -32.36 32.24 41.60
CA ASP A 364 -32.01 33.59 41.16
C ASP A 364 -31.67 34.56 42.31
N GLU A 365 -31.70 34.10 43.57
CA GLU A 365 -31.51 34.93 44.78
C GLU A 365 -30.06 34.88 45.31
N LEU A 366 -29.69 35.85 46.16
CA LEU A 366 -28.45 35.83 46.93
C LEU A 366 -28.70 35.13 48.27
N VAL A 367 -28.27 33.87 48.38
CA VAL A 367 -28.36 33.04 49.59
C VAL A 367 -27.14 33.27 50.47
N VAL A 368 -27.34 33.51 51.76
CA VAL A 368 -26.26 33.88 52.70
C VAL A 368 -26.32 32.99 53.95
N ILE A 369 -25.27 32.21 54.18
CA ILE A 369 -25.14 31.28 55.32
C ILE A 369 -23.96 31.76 56.16
N GLU A 370 -24.24 32.53 57.21
CA GLU A 370 -23.22 33.20 58.03
C GLU A 370 -23.36 32.82 59.52
N GLY A 371 -22.36 32.12 60.04
CA GLY A 371 -22.18 31.81 61.45
C GLY A 371 -21.37 32.88 62.20
N ASN A 372 -21.14 32.62 63.48
CA ASN A 372 -20.29 33.44 64.33
C ASN A 372 -19.61 32.59 65.40
N SER A 373 -18.72 33.18 66.20
CA SER A 373 -17.94 32.46 67.22
C SER A 373 -18.75 31.73 68.30
N SER A 374 -20.07 31.95 68.38
CA SER A 374 -20.98 31.33 69.36
C SER A 374 -22.16 30.54 68.77
N ASP A 375 -22.41 30.62 67.46
CA ASP A 375 -23.54 29.95 66.79
C ASP A 375 -23.10 29.36 65.44
N VAL A 376 -23.47 28.10 65.20
CA VAL A 376 -23.06 27.32 64.03
C VAL A 376 -24.22 27.16 63.08
N LYS A 377 -24.10 27.74 61.88
CA LYS A 377 -25.10 27.59 60.82
C LYS A 377 -24.83 26.31 60.05
N ARG A 378 -25.75 25.34 60.13
CA ARG A 378 -25.71 24.15 59.27
C ARG A 378 -27.07 23.84 58.65
N PRO A 379 -27.51 24.57 57.60
CA PRO A 379 -28.60 24.15 56.75
C PRO A 379 -28.37 22.75 56.15
N ILE A 380 -29.39 21.90 56.26
CA ILE A 380 -29.48 20.64 55.54
C ILE A 380 -30.35 20.86 54.30
N MET A 381 -29.74 20.83 53.11
CA MET A 381 -30.45 20.80 51.83
C MET A 381 -31.11 19.43 51.66
N ASP A 382 -32.39 19.37 52.01
CA ASP A 382 -33.24 18.19 52.11
C ASP A 382 -34.20 18.01 50.91
N VAL A 383 -34.15 18.93 49.96
CA VAL A 383 -34.94 18.96 48.71
C VAL A 383 -34.05 19.38 47.55
N ASP A 384 -34.34 18.88 46.34
CA ASP A 384 -33.59 19.24 45.14
C ASP A 384 -33.60 20.75 44.91
N PHE A 385 -32.43 21.32 44.64
CA PHE A 385 -32.25 22.76 44.47
C PHE A 385 -31.41 23.05 43.23
N THR A 386 -31.83 24.03 42.43
CA THR A 386 -31.07 24.54 41.28
C THR A 386 -30.79 26.03 41.49
N LEU A 387 -29.52 26.38 41.66
CA LEU A 387 -29.05 27.75 41.65
C LEU A 387 -28.86 28.19 40.18
N THR A 388 -29.85 28.85 39.59
CA THR A 388 -29.88 29.18 38.15
C THR A 388 -28.95 30.33 37.77
N THR A 389 -28.97 31.42 38.53
CA THR A 389 -28.26 32.68 38.25
C THR A 389 -27.88 33.44 39.50
N GLY A 390 -28.41 33.04 40.66
CA GLY A 390 -28.12 33.62 41.96
C GLY A 390 -26.73 33.26 42.48
N THR A 391 -26.50 33.56 43.75
CA THR A 391 -25.23 33.29 44.42
C THR A 391 -25.48 32.69 45.79
N ILE A 392 -24.68 31.70 46.19
CA ILE A 392 -24.61 31.24 47.60
C ILE A 392 -23.30 31.73 48.20
N SER A 393 -23.38 32.39 49.36
CA SER A 393 -22.24 32.75 50.20
C SER A 393 -22.25 31.91 51.47
N ILE A 394 -21.16 31.17 51.74
CA ILE A 394 -20.98 30.37 52.96
C ILE A 394 -19.82 31.00 53.75
N GLY A 395 -20.13 31.59 54.91
CA GLY A 395 -19.22 32.47 55.65
C GLY A 395 -18.07 31.79 56.37
N ALA A 396 -16.97 32.53 56.54
CA ALA A 396 -15.68 32.04 57.06
C ALA A 396 -15.67 31.49 58.51
N VAL A 397 -16.73 31.70 59.29
CA VAL A 397 -16.80 31.31 60.70
C VAL A 397 -18.06 30.49 60.96
N ASN A 398 -17.88 29.22 61.36
CA ASN A 398 -18.96 28.35 61.83
C ASN A 398 -20.16 28.22 60.86
N SER A 399 -19.91 28.30 59.55
CA SER A 399 -20.90 28.12 58.49
C SER A 399 -20.62 26.84 57.72
N ILE A 400 -21.65 26.02 57.52
CA ILE A 400 -21.54 24.73 56.82
C ILE A 400 -22.79 24.52 55.96
N LEU A 401 -22.65 24.20 54.67
CA LEU A 401 -23.77 23.69 53.86
C LEU A 401 -23.73 22.16 53.87
N ARG A 402 -24.84 21.48 54.18
CA ARG A 402 -24.95 20.03 54.09
C ARG A 402 -25.95 19.62 53.02
N VAL A 403 -25.51 18.92 51.96
CA VAL A 403 -26.39 18.33 50.94
C VAL A 403 -26.76 16.92 51.38
N ALA A 404 -28.05 16.64 51.56
CA ALA A 404 -28.51 15.37 52.11
C ALA A 404 -28.44 14.21 51.10
N LYS A 405 -28.37 12.98 51.62
CA LYS A 405 -28.35 11.78 50.78
C LYS A 405 -29.60 11.66 49.91
N GLY A 406 -29.39 11.52 48.60
CA GLY A 406 -30.45 11.38 47.59
C GLY A 406 -30.99 12.70 47.06
N VAL A 407 -30.48 13.84 47.54
CA VAL A 407 -30.80 15.18 47.03
C VAL A 407 -29.82 15.59 45.94
N THR A 408 -30.31 16.29 44.92
CA THR A 408 -29.53 16.91 43.85
C THR A 408 -29.41 18.42 44.06
N PHE A 409 -28.17 18.90 44.22
CA PHE A 409 -27.84 20.32 44.19
C PHE A 409 -27.19 20.67 42.85
N LYS A 410 -27.93 21.40 42.00
CA LYS A 410 -27.45 21.89 40.70
C LYS A 410 -27.01 23.35 40.83
N ILE A 411 -25.82 23.66 40.31
CA ILE A 411 -25.23 24.99 40.32
C ILE A 411 -25.03 25.41 38.87
N ASP A 412 -25.83 26.36 38.39
CA ASP A 412 -25.58 27.11 37.15
C ASP A 412 -25.08 28.54 37.47
N GLY A 413 -25.42 29.06 38.66
CA GLY A 413 -24.95 30.34 39.21
C GLY A 413 -23.57 30.26 39.88
N THR A 414 -23.37 31.04 40.96
CA THR A 414 -22.07 31.10 41.69
C THR A 414 -22.19 30.63 43.14
N VAL A 415 -21.22 29.84 43.62
CA VAL A 415 -21.04 29.54 45.05
C VAL A 415 -19.69 30.10 45.50
N ASN A 416 -19.71 30.89 46.58
CA ASN A 416 -18.53 31.38 47.29
C ASN A 416 -18.52 30.70 48.67
N ALA A 417 -17.56 29.81 48.89
CA ALA A 417 -17.50 28.95 50.06
C ALA A 417 -16.24 29.22 50.91
N GLN A 418 -16.34 30.17 51.82
CA GLN A 418 -15.40 30.36 52.92
C GLN A 418 -15.73 29.47 54.14
N GLY A 419 -16.88 28.78 54.13
CA GLY A 419 -17.26 27.73 55.07
C GLY A 419 -17.51 26.38 54.37
N ASP A 420 -17.56 25.30 55.15
CA ASP A 420 -17.48 23.92 54.64
C ASP A 420 -18.74 23.47 53.86
N LEU A 421 -18.54 22.62 52.85
CA LEU A 421 -19.56 21.84 52.15
C LEU A 421 -19.46 20.36 52.52
N LEU A 422 -20.49 19.84 53.21
CA LEU A 422 -20.65 18.42 53.49
C LEU A 422 -21.63 17.81 52.48
N ASN A 423 -21.13 17.05 51.53
CA ASN A 423 -21.93 16.46 50.46
C ASN A 423 -22.18 14.96 50.70
N GLU A 424 -23.42 14.60 51.00
CA GLU A 424 -23.90 13.21 51.07
C GLU A 424 -24.77 12.82 49.86
N GLY A 425 -25.02 13.77 48.94
CA GLY A 425 -25.87 13.64 47.76
C GLY A 425 -25.14 13.94 46.45
N THR A 426 -25.87 14.45 45.46
CA THR A 426 -25.36 14.71 44.11
C THR A 426 -25.21 16.21 43.90
N VAL A 427 -23.98 16.71 43.77
CA VAL A 427 -23.70 18.09 43.35
C VAL A 427 -23.34 18.09 41.86
N VAL A 428 -23.99 18.95 41.08
CA VAL A 428 -23.77 19.12 39.64
C VAL A 428 -23.43 20.59 39.36
N ASN A 429 -22.15 20.87 39.11
CA ASN A 429 -21.65 22.22 38.87
C ASN A 429 -21.48 22.49 37.36
N ASN A 430 -22.40 23.28 36.80
CA ASN A 430 -22.34 23.91 35.49
C ASN A 430 -21.85 25.38 35.58
N GLY A 431 -21.91 25.99 36.77
CA GLY A 431 -21.53 27.37 37.05
C GLY A 431 -20.16 27.48 37.73
N VAL A 432 -20.01 28.43 38.65
CA VAL A 432 -18.74 28.69 39.34
C VAL A 432 -18.83 28.31 40.82
N TYR A 433 -17.90 27.47 41.29
CA TYR A 433 -17.71 27.17 42.71
C TYR A 433 -16.32 27.66 43.15
N ASN A 434 -16.27 28.66 44.02
CA ASN A 434 -15.06 29.17 44.65
C ASN A 434 -14.93 28.57 46.05
N ASN A 435 -13.91 27.74 46.28
CA ASN A 435 -13.67 27.05 47.55
C ASN A 435 -12.48 27.64 48.29
N GLU A 436 -12.71 28.19 49.49
CA GLU A 436 -11.69 28.65 50.44
C GLU A 436 -11.70 27.82 51.74
N ALA A 437 -12.56 26.80 51.82
CA ALA A 437 -12.75 25.91 52.97
C ALA A 437 -12.84 24.43 52.53
N LYS A 438 -13.60 23.56 53.23
CA LYS A 438 -13.59 22.12 52.92
C LYS A 438 -14.75 21.69 52.04
N ILE A 439 -14.46 20.92 51.00
CA ILE A 439 -15.44 20.04 50.35
C ILE A 439 -15.24 18.61 50.88
N VAL A 440 -16.29 18.01 51.42
CA VAL A 440 -16.29 16.62 51.92
C VAL A 440 -17.38 15.84 51.21
N VAL A 441 -17.01 15.04 50.20
CA VAL A 441 -17.91 14.13 49.49
C VAL A 441 -17.90 12.78 50.20
N SER A 442 -19.02 12.39 50.82
CA SER A 442 -19.06 11.25 51.74
C SER A 442 -20.30 10.37 51.56
N GLY A 443 -20.07 9.07 51.37
CA GLY A 443 -21.11 8.05 51.16
C GLY A 443 -21.07 7.44 49.76
N ALA A 444 -21.43 6.15 49.65
CA ALA A 444 -21.28 5.34 48.43
C ALA A 444 -22.19 5.71 47.25
N SER A 445 -22.89 6.85 47.32
CA SER A 445 -23.70 7.42 46.23
C SER A 445 -23.58 8.94 46.16
N ALA A 446 -22.67 9.53 46.95
CA ALA A 446 -22.40 10.96 46.91
C ALA A 446 -21.43 11.27 45.77
N SER A 447 -21.64 12.39 45.09
CA SER A 447 -20.75 12.84 44.00
C SER A 447 -20.72 14.36 43.90
N PHE A 448 -19.57 14.90 43.51
CA PHE A 448 -19.43 16.29 43.08
C PHE A 448 -18.95 16.29 41.63
N THR A 449 -19.85 16.57 40.69
CA THR A 449 -19.58 16.52 39.26
C THR A 449 -19.49 17.92 38.67
N ILE A 450 -18.33 18.27 38.11
CA ILE A 450 -18.12 19.50 37.34
C ILE A 450 -18.45 19.16 35.88
N LYS A 451 -19.40 19.88 35.28
CA LYS A 451 -19.89 19.68 33.91
C LYS A 451 -19.18 20.61 32.92
N SER A 452 -19.45 20.44 31.62
CA SER A 452 -18.93 21.35 30.58
C SER A 452 -19.29 22.80 30.90
N GLY A 453 -18.31 23.70 30.81
CA GLY A 453 -18.44 25.11 31.21
C GLY A 453 -18.41 25.38 32.72
N GLY A 454 -18.59 24.36 33.56
CA GLY A 454 -18.50 24.48 35.01
C GLY A 454 -17.06 24.66 35.49
N VAL A 455 -16.89 25.48 36.53
CA VAL A 455 -15.59 25.86 37.10
C VAL A 455 -15.56 25.56 38.59
N LEU A 456 -14.58 24.78 39.06
CA LEU A 456 -14.19 24.70 40.46
C LEU A 456 -12.86 25.46 40.64
N ASN A 457 -12.88 26.55 41.41
CA ASN A 457 -11.69 27.27 41.85
C ASN A 457 -11.39 26.85 43.29
N ASN A 458 -10.48 25.90 43.50
CA ASN A 458 -9.98 25.55 44.83
C ASN A 458 -8.84 26.52 45.19
N LEU A 459 -9.15 27.52 45.99
CA LEU A 459 -8.22 28.59 46.37
C LEU A 459 -7.30 28.14 47.51
N ALA A 460 -6.30 28.95 47.87
CA ALA A 460 -5.20 28.53 48.74
C ALA A 460 -5.55 28.20 50.22
N GLY A 461 -6.79 28.45 50.66
CA GLY A 461 -7.33 27.94 51.93
C GLY A 461 -8.19 26.68 51.79
N GLY A 462 -8.57 26.34 50.56
CA GLY A 462 -9.53 25.29 50.25
C GLY A 462 -8.91 23.90 50.18
N SER A 463 -9.62 22.91 50.73
CA SER A 463 -9.27 21.50 50.59
C SER A 463 -10.46 20.63 50.24
N SER A 464 -10.22 19.50 49.57
CA SER A 464 -11.28 18.60 49.09
C SER A 464 -10.99 17.14 49.42
N THR A 465 -12.00 16.43 49.91
CA THR A 465 -11.92 15.01 50.27
C THR A 465 -13.09 14.21 49.71
N GLY A 466 -12.84 12.97 49.30
CA GLY A 466 -13.77 12.17 48.51
C GLY A 466 -13.52 12.28 47.00
N VAL A 467 -14.45 11.79 46.19
CA VAL A 467 -14.31 11.74 44.72
C VAL A 467 -14.95 12.99 44.09
N ILE A 468 -14.14 13.77 43.38
CA ILE A 468 -14.60 14.83 42.48
C ILE A 468 -14.55 14.29 41.05
N ILE A 469 -15.62 14.50 40.28
CA ILE A 469 -15.73 14.04 38.89
C ILE A 469 -15.61 15.27 37.98
N LYS A 470 -14.55 15.32 37.16
CA LYS A 470 -14.40 16.29 36.07
C LYS A 470 -15.04 15.69 34.82
N ALA A 471 -16.13 16.24 34.32
CA ALA A 471 -16.65 15.87 32.99
C ALA A 471 -15.79 16.51 31.88
N CYS A 472 -15.87 15.95 30.68
CA CYS A 472 -15.26 16.53 29.48
C CYS A 472 -15.68 18.02 29.34
N GLY A 473 -14.73 18.95 29.37
CA GLY A 473 -14.99 20.40 29.33
C GLY A 473 -15.26 21.09 30.68
N GLY A 474 -15.20 20.37 31.81
CA GLY A 474 -15.21 20.97 33.15
C GLY A 474 -13.83 21.50 33.55
N THR A 475 -13.80 22.68 34.17
CA THR A 475 -12.57 23.36 34.59
C THR A 475 -12.31 23.16 36.09
N VAL A 476 -11.07 22.83 36.44
CA VAL A 476 -10.56 22.81 37.82
C VAL A 476 -9.33 23.70 37.87
N ASN A 477 -9.39 24.76 38.66
CA ASN A 477 -8.24 25.61 38.99
C ASN A 477 -7.89 25.35 40.46
N ASP A 478 -6.70 24.80 40.73
CA ASP A 478 -6.28 24.44 42.09
C ASP A 478 -5.06 25.25 42.54
N LEU A 479 -5.15 25.75 43.77
CA LEU A 479 -4.12 26.47 44.52
C LEU A 479 -4.04 25.99 45.99
N GLY A 480 -4.82 24.97 46.36
CA GLY A 480 -5.00 24.46 47.73
C GLY A 480 -4.65 22.97 47.87
N GLU A 481 -5.44 22.22 48.65
CA GLU A 481 -5.27 20.76 48.83
C GLU A 481 -6.43 19.97 48.19
N LEU A 482 -6.35 19.70 46.89
CA LEU A 482 -7.38 18.94 46.18
C LEU A 482 -7.16 17.41 46.27
N GLY A 483 -8.23 16.68 46.58
CA GLY A 483 -8.26 15.21 46.52
C GLY A 483 -8.33 14.66 45.08
N VAL A 484 -8.53 13.35 44.96
CA VAL A 484 -8.55 12.66 43.65
C VAL A 484 -9.70 13.18 42.77
N VAL A 485 -9.33 13.88 41.70
CA VAL A 485 -10.23 14.22 40.58
C VAL A 485 -10.22 13.06 39.58
N THR A 486 -11.38 12.52 39.28
CA THR A 486 -11.56 11.49 38.25
C THR A 486 -12.12 12.13 36.97
N PRO A 487 -11.41 12.06 35.83
CA PRO A 487 -11.96 12.47 34.55
C PRO A 487 -13.01 11.47 34.07
N ALA A 488 -14.23 11.94 33.82
CA ALA A 488 -15.27 11.15 33.15
C ALA A 488 -15.09 11.20 31.63
N ALA A 489 -15.54 10.15 30.94
CA ALA A 489 -15.33 10.01 29.50
C ALA A 489 -15.98 11.15 28.68
N CYS A 490 -15.27 11.59 27.63
CA CYS A 490 -15.87 12.30 26.51
C CYS A 490 -16.63 11.28 25.64
N ILE A 491 -17.89 11.58 25.28
CA ILE A 491 -18.78 10.66 24.59
C ILE A 491 -19.10 11.20 23.20
N TRP A 492 -18.96 10.37 22.17
CA TRP A 492 -19.39 10.69 20.81
C TRP A 492 -20.91 10.91 20.76
N SER A 493 -21.35 11.98 20.11
CA SER A 493 -22.76 12.29 19.86
C SER A 493 -23.13 12.19 18.38
N GLY A 494 -22.17 12.42 17.47
CA GLY A 494 -22.41 12.58 16.03
C GLY A 494 -23.40 13.68 15.67
N ALA A 495 -23.53 14.70 16.52
CA ALA A 495 -24.54 15.77 16.36
C ALA A 495 -24.11 16.91 15.42
N GLY A 496 -22.92 16.82 14.81
CA GLY A 496 -22.40 17.77 13.84
C GLY A 496 -22.92 17.56 12.42
N VAL A 497 -22.11 17.98 11.44
CA VAL A 497 -22.46 17.96 10.00
C VAL A 497 -21.58 17.02 9.17
N ASP A 498 -20.60 16.38 9.80
CA ASP A 498 -19.66 15.41 9.22
C ASP A 498 -19.21 14.41 10.30
N ASP A 499 -18.59 13.29 9.91
CA ASP A 499 -18.20 12.20 10.82
C ASP A 499 -16.89 12.49 11.59
N LYS A 500 -16.39 13.74 11.62
CA LYS A 500 -14.99 14.04 11.99
C LYS A 500 -14.73 14.17 13.50
N TRP A 501 -13.60 13.65 13.95
CA TRP A 501 -13.12 13.76 15.32
C TRP A 501 -12.82 15.21 15.73
N SER A 502 -12.21 16.00 14.84
CA SER A 502 -11.86 17.41 15.10
C SER A 502 -13.08 18.34 15.23
N ASN A 503 -14.26 17.92 14.75
CA ASN A 503 -15.48 18.70 14.84
C ASN A 503 -16.08 18.59 16.26
N ALA A 504 -15.96 19.68 17.02
CA ALA A 504 -16.41 19.75 18.41
C ALA A 504 -17.90 19.38 18.60
N ALA A 505 -18.76 19.64 17.62
CA ALA A 505 -20.20 19.35 17.67
C ALA A 505 -20.52 17.84 17.63
N ASN A 506 -19.57 16.99 17.24
CA ASN A 506 -19.73 15.53 17.27
C ASN A 506 -19.50 14.92 18.66
N TRP A 507 -19.25 15.74 19.67
CA TRP A 507 -19.06 15.33 21.04
C TRP A 507 -20.19 15.88 21.91
N ALA A 508 -20.67 15.08 22.87
CA ALA A 508 -21.89 15.39 23.65
C ALA A 508 -21.85 16.67 24.52
N ASN A 509 -20.72 17.40 24.52
CA ASN A 509 -20.46 18.62 25.29
C ASN A 509 -19.91 19.78 24.41
N ASP A 510 -20.04 19.70 23.08
CA ASP A 510 -19.49 20.67 22.10
C ASP A 510 -17.97 20.92 22.24
N LEU A 511 -17.19 19.86 22.51
CA LEU A 511 -15.76 19.93 22.77
C LEU A 511 -15.01 18.67 22.35
N VAL A 512 -13.94 18.82 21.57
CA VAL A 512 -13.01 17.73 21.20
C VAL A 512 -12.29 17.18 22.44
N PRO A 513 -12.15 15.85 22.62
CA PRO A 513 -11.64 15.24 23.85
C PRO A 513 -10.22 15.70 24.26
N PRO A 514 -10.06 16.33 25.44
CA PRO A 514 -8.74 16.64 25.99
C PRO A 514 -7.90 15.37 26.26
N GLU A 515 -6.59 15.55 26.38
CA GLU A 515 -5.62 14.47 26.55
C GLU A 515 -5.79 13.71 27.87
N ASP A 516 -6.28 14.36 28.93
CA ASP A 516 -6.50 13.75 30.25
C ASP A 516 -7.83 13.00 30.40
N HIS A 517 -8.69 13.00 29.37
CA HIS A 517 -10.01 12.37 29.42
C HIS A 517 -10.06 11.03 28.67
N PRO A 518 -10.67 9.98 29.26
CA PRO A 518 -11.10 8.79 28.53
C PRO A 518 -12.08 9.15 27.40
N VAL A 519 -12.16 8.32 26.37
CA VAL A 519 -13.07 8.52 25.23
C VAL A 519 -13.93 7.28 25.01
N LEU A 520 -15.23 7.50 24.79
CA LEU A 520 -16.21 6.45 24.51
C LEU A 520 -16.96 6.76 23.21
N ILE A 521 -16.78 5.90 22.21
CA ILE A 521 -17.62 5.81 21.02
C ILE A 521 -18.53 4.59 21.25
N ASN A 522 -19.84 4.82 21.40
CA ASN A 522 -20.81 3.76 21.71
C ASN A 522 -22.19 4.12 21.15
N GLY A 523 -22.34 3.97 19.84
CA GLY A 523 -23.51 4.38 19.07
C GLY A 523 -23.66 5.89 18.84
N GLU A 524 -24.59 6.23 17.94
CA GLU A 524 -24.87 7.59 17.47
C GLU A 524 -26.36 7.69 17.13
N GLY A 525 -27.09 8.61 17.76
CA GLY A 525 -28.54 8.77 17.57
C GLY A 525 -29.43 7.53 17.87
N GLY A 526 -28.84 6.44 18.38
CA GLY A 526 -29.48 5.11 18.53
C GLY A 526 -29.14 4.10 17.42
N GLY A 527 -28.32 4.47 16.43
CA GLY A 527 -27.64 3.56 15.50
C GLY A 527 -26.15 3.40 15.84
N ASN A 528 -25.39 2.79 14.93
CA ASN A 528 -23.94 2.62 15.07
C ASN A 528 -23.21 3.91 14.65
N ALA A 529 -22.25 4.36 15.45
CA ALA A 529 -21.41 5.52 15.17
C ALA A 529 -20.43 5.26 14.03
N LYS A 530 -20.11 6.33 13.29
CA LYS A 530 -19.00 6.38 12.34
C LYS A 530 -18.12 7.56 12.69
N VAL A 531 -16.88 7.28 13.09
CA VAL A 531 -15.93 8.31 13.51
C VAL A 531 -14.75 8.31 12.54
N GLN A 532 -14.55 9.41 11.83
CA GLN A 532 -13.35 9.68 11.07
C GLN A 532 -12.36 10.45 11.94
N LEU A 533 -11.29 9.80 12.37
CA LEU A 533 -10.16 10.46 12.99
C LEU A 533 -9.36 11.19 11.90
N ASP A 534 -9.50 12.51 11.85
CA ASP A 534 -8.92 13.41 10.85
C ASP A 534 -7.70 14.19 11.37
N ILE A 535 -7.24 13.88 12.59
CA ILE A 535 -6.08 14.48 13.26
C ILE A 535 -5.20 13.40 13.88
N ASN A 536 -3.89 13.64 13.96
CA ASN A 536 -3.00 12.76 14.72
C ASN A 536 -3.44 12.71 16.20
N LEU A 537 -3.59 11.51 16.74
CA LEU A 537 -4.08 11.30 18.10
C LEU A 537 -3.11 10.40 18.86
N SER A 538 -2.56 10.90 19.96
CA SER A 538 -1.86 10.08 20.93
C SER A 538 -2.79 9.71 22.08
N LEU A 539 -2.79 8.43 22.45
CA LEU A 539 -3.36 7.92 23.69
C LEU A 539 -2.22 7.73 24.70
N GLN A 540 -1.75 8.82 25.30
CA GLN A 540 -0.95 8.80 26.53
C GLN A 540 -1.88 8.92 27.73
N SER A 541 -1.75 8.04 28.73
CA SER A 541 -2.48 8.09 30.02
C SER A 541 -4.03 8.17 29.95
N ARG A 542 -4.64 7.91 28.79
CA ARG A 542 -6.09 7.81 28.58
C ARG A 542 -6.47 6.55 27.82
N SER A 543 -7.71 6.10 28.00
CA SER A 543 -8.31 5.01 27.23
C SER A 543 -9.26 5.51 26.15
N LEU A 544 -9.32 4.80 25.02
CA LEU A 544 -10.33 4.92 23.98
C LEU A 544 -11.10 3.61 23.89
N THR A 545 -12.43 3.67 24.00
CA THR A 545 -13.32 2.50 23.89
C THR A 545 -14.25 2.66 22.68
N LEU A 546 -14.25 1.67 21.79
CA LEU A 546 -15.14 1.58 20.63
C LEU A 546 -16.18 0.46 20.84
N GLY A 547 -17.46 0.79 20.75
CA GLY A 547 -18.60 -0.08 21.04
C GLY A 547 -18.89 -1.14 19.97
N PRO A 548 -19.73 -2.15 20.29
CA PRO A 548 -20.05 -3.24 19.38
C PRO A 548 -20.77 -2.76 18.11
N GLY A 549 -20.11 -2.91 16.96
CA GLY A 549 -20.64 -2.54 15.65
C GLY A 549 -20.38 -1.09 15.22
N ASP A 550 -19.85 -0.24 16.09
CA ASP A 550 -19.38 1.10 15.74
C ASP A 550 -18.11 1.05 14.89
N ALA A 551 -17.80 2.14 14.16
CA ALA A 551 -16.62 2.24 13.32
C ALA A 551 -15.74 3.45 13.69
N LEU A 552 -14.43 3.23 13.76
CA LEU A 552 -13.39 4.27 13.83
C LEU A 552 -12.47 4.14 12.62
N THR A 553 -12.52 5.13 11.72
CA THR A 553 -11.69 5.23 10.52
C THR A 553 -10.56 6.20 10.79
N ILE A 554 -9.31 5.76 10.66
CA ILE A 554 -8.10 6.56 10.89
C ILE A 554 -7.66 7.12 9.55
N GLY A 555 -7.75 8.45 9.40
CA GLY A 555 -7.47 9.21 8.18
C GLY A 555 -8.55 9.12 7.11
N SER A 556 -8.55 10.08 6.18
CA SER A 556 -9.42 10.11 5.00
C SER A 556 -9.06 9.03 3.96
N GLY A 557 -7.79 8.63 3.89
CA GLY A 557 -7.28 7.71 2.88
C GLY A 557 -6.74 8.38 1.61
N ASP A 558 -6.79 9.71 1.53
CA ASP A 558 -6.09 10.45 0.49
C ASP A 558 -4.58 10.59 0.80
N ASN A 559 -3.80 10.87 -0.25
CA ASN A 559 -2.33 10.97 -0.16
C ASN A 559 -1.84 12.30 0.45
N LEU A 560 -2.75 13.14 0.96
CA LEU A 560 -2.46 14.49 1.47
C LEU A 560 -2.66 14.58 3.01
N GLY A 561 -3.42 13.65 3.61
CA GLY A 561 -3.78 13.64 5.03
C GLY A 561 -3.46 12.32 5.74
N SER A 562 -2.18 11.93 5.80
CA SER A 562 -1.72 10.77 6.58
C SER A 562 -1.98 10.97 8.08
N VAL A 563 -2.90 10.19 8.67
CA VAL A 563 -3.23 10.29 10.11
C VAL A 563 -2.66 9.11 10.89
N THR A 564 -2.12 9.40 12.07
CA THR A 564 -1.60 8.41 13.02
C THR A 564 -2.42 8.37 14.31
N LEU A 565 -2.88 7.18 14.68
CA LEU A 565 -3.34 6.86 16.02
C LEU A 565 -2.21 6.13 16.76
N SER A 566 -1.61 6.79 17.76
CA SER A 566 -0.61 6.19 18.64
C SER A 566 -1.24 5.74 19.96
N VAL A 567 -0.83 4.57 20.47
CA VAL A 567 -1.16 4.09 21.83
C VAL A 567 0.15 3.97 22.62
N GLU A 568 0.35 4.88 23.58
CA GLU A 568 1.68 5.19 24.13
C GLU A 568 1.75 4.98 25.66
N GLN A 569 2.96 4.74 26.17
CA GLN A 569 3.23 4.66 27.60
C GLN A 569 3.59 6.04 28.19
N PRO A 570 3.21 6.35 29.44
CA PRO A 570 2.50 5.50 30.39
C PRO A 570 0.98 5.47 30.16
N GLY A 571 0.39 4.28 30.22
CA GLY A 571 -1.06 4.10 30.46
C GLY A 571 -2.02 4.32 29.28
N GLY A 572 -1.53 4.43 28.05
CA GLY A 572 -2.36 4.39 26.84
C GLY A 572 -3.09 3.06 26.66
N HIS A 573 -4.36 3.10 26.28
CA HIS A 573 -5.19 1.90 26.13
C HIS A 573 -6.27 2.06 25.05
N LEU A 574 -6.46 1.03 24.21
CA LEU A 574 -7.50 1.01 23.17
C LEU A 574 -8.33 -0.28 23.29
N ILE A 575 -9.62 -0.15 23.60
CA ILE A 575 -10.57 -1.26 23.72
C ILE A 575 -11.45 -1.29 22.47
N ASN A 576 -11.35 -2.36 21.67
CA ASN A 576 -12.11 -2.50 20.43
C ASN A 576 -13.15 -3.63 20.50
N HIS A 577 -14.43 -3.24 20.49
CA HIS A 577 -15.57 -4.13 20.23
C HIS A 577 -16.18 -3.95 18.83
N GLY A 578 -15.80 -2.90 18.09
CA GLY A 578 -16.33 -2.52 16.78
C GLY A 578 -15.35 -2.75 15.64
N THR A 579 -15.29 -1.83 14.67
CA THR A 579 -14.33 -1.89 13.55
C THR A 579 -13.37 -0.71 13.58
N VAL A 580 -12.08 -0.97 13.71
CA VAL A 580 -11.04 0.03 13.42
C VAL A 580 -10.59 -0.18 11.97
N LEU A 581 -10.73 0.86 11.16
CA LEU A 581 -10.28 0.91 9.77
C LEU A 581 -9.10 1.88 9.68
N VAL A 582 -7.92 1.40 9.31
CA VAL A 582 -6.78 2.23 8.95
C VAL A 582 -6.86 2.52 7.46
N SER A 583 -7.13 3.78 7.09
CA SER A 583 -7.20 4.21 5.70
C SER A 583 -5.82 4.18 5.02
N ASN A 584 -5.79 4.38 3.70
CA ASN A 584 -4.53 4.49 2.97
C ASN A 584 -3.66 5.62 3.56
N TYR A 585 -2.33 5.40 3.62
CA TYR A 585 -1.33 6.31 4.22
C TYR A 585 -1.49 6.61 5.72
N SER A 586 -2.45 5.98 6.38
CA SER A 586 -2.71 6.17 7.80
C SER A 586 -2.10 5.03 8.61
N THR A 587 -1.85 5.28 9.90
CA THR A 587 -1.13 4.35 10.78
C THR A 587 -1.85 4.18 12.12
N LEU A 588 -2.03 2.93 12.54
CA LEU A 588 -2.27 2.56 13.93
C LEU A 588 -0.97 2.03 14.52
N GLN A 589 -0.42 2.66 15.55
CA GLN A 589 0.81 2.22 16.21
C GLN A 589 0.64 2.13 17.73
N SER A 590 1.41 1.22 18.34
CA SER A 590 1.45 1.01 19.78
C SER A 590 2.87 0.80 20.25
N ASP A 591 3.21 1.37 21.41
CA ASP A 591 4.45 1.03 22.12
C ASP A 591 4.48 -0.48 22.44
N PRO A 592 5.66 -1.13 22.49
CA PRO A 592 5.78 -2.57 22.78
C PRO A 592 5.20 -3.05 24.12
N LEU A 593 4.83 -2.13 25.01
CA LEU A 593 4.20 -2.38 26.31
C LEU A 593 2.79 -1.75 26.43
N ALA A 594 2.34 -0.95 25.46
CA ALA A 594 0.97 -0.42 25.45
C ALA A 594 -0.02 -1.48 24.96
N THR A 595 -1.26 -1.44 25.45
CA THR A 595 -2.25 -2.50 25.18
C THR A 595 -3.35 -2.01 24.24
N ILE A 596 -3.49 -2.73 23.12
CA ILE A 596 -4.69 -2.66 22.27
C ILE A 596 -5.47 -3.96 22.49
N GLU A 597 -6.63 -3.86 23.14
CA GLU A 597 -7.50 -4.99 23.47
C GLU A 597 -8.64 -5.12 22.45
N ASN A 598 -8.41 -5.95 21.42
CA ASN A 598 -9.41 -6.28 20.42
C ASN A 598 -10.23 -7.50 20.88
N ILE A 599 -11.30 -7.23 21.65
CA ILE A 599 -12.05 -8.26 22.38
C ILE A 599 -13.11 -8.93 21.48
N THR A 600 -13.92 -8.13 20.79
CA THR A 600 -14.92 -8.61 19.80
C THR A 600 -14.84 -7.89 18.46
N GLY A 601 -13.96 -6.90 18.35
CA GLY A 601 -13.84 -6.08 17.16
C GLY A 601 -13.00 -6.67 16.04
N ALA A 602 -12.86 -5.90 14.96
CA ALA A 602 -11.93 -6.15 13.87
C ALA A 602 -11.00 -4.94 13.67
N ILE A 603 -9.77 -5.21 13.24
CA ILE A 603 -8.81 -4.19 12.78
C ILE A 603 -8.49 -4.48 11.31
N ARG A 604 -8.65 -3.46 10.46
CA ARG A 604 -8.55 -3.58 9.00
C ARG A 604 -7.67 -2.48 8.46
N ASN A 605 -6.76 -2.82 7.55
CA ASN A 605 -5.94 -1.84 6.85
C ASN A 605 -6.38 -1.77 5.40
N ALA A 606 -6.46 -0.57 4.82
CA ALA A 606 -6.53 -0.39 3.37
C ALA A 606 -5.21 -0.79 2.68
N CYS A 607 -5.14 -0.77 1.34
CA CYS A 607 -3.96 -1.13 0.53
C CYS A 607 -2.61 -0.59 1.07
N ARG A 608 -2.62 0.66 1.55
CA ARG A 608 -1.49 1.43 2.08
C ARG A 608 -1.68 1.85 3.55
N GLY A 609 -2.68 1.30 4.23
CA GLY A 609 -2.84 1.47 5.68
C GLY A 609 -1.88 0.57 6.45
N SER A 610 -1.41 1.01 7.61
CA SER A 610 -0.48 0.27 8.47
C SER A 610 -1.01 0.08 9.89
N ALA A 611 -0.84 -1.11 10.46
CA ALA A 611 -1.13 -1.36 11.88
C ALA A 611 0.00 -2.17 12.52
N SER A 612 0.62 -1.61 13.55
CA SER A 612 1.68 -2.28 14.32
C SER A 612 1.12 -3.48 15.07
N VAL A 613 1.48 -4.69 14.62
CA VAL A 613 0.97 -5.95 15.21
C VAL A 613 1.47 -6.15 16.66
N GLY A 614 2.59 -5.53 17.04
CA GLY A 614 3.09 -5.53 18.42
C GLY A 614 2.26 -4.66 19.36
N GLY A 615 1.65 -5.28 20.38
CA GLY A 615 0.78 -4.63 21.36
C GLY A 615 -0.72 -4.97 21.21
N ILE A 616 -1.11 -5.62 20.10
CA ILE A 616 -2.52 -5.97 19.83
C ILE A 616 -2.87 -7.36 20.36
N ALA A 617 -3.69 -7.41 21.41
CA ALA A 617 -4.28 -8.63 21.94
C ALA A 617 -5.62 -8.93 21.24
N GLY A 618 -5.79 -10.16 20.73
CA GLY A 618 -7.08 -10.67 20.26
C GLY A 618 -7.50 -10.32 18.82
N ALA A 619 -6.69 -9.57 18.06
CA ALA A 619 -7.00 -9.24 16.66
C ALA A 619 -6.42 -10.24 15.65
N ASN A 620 -7.16 -10.46 14.56
CA ASN A 620 -6.55 -10.66 13.26
C ASN A 620 -6.54 -9.30 12.54
N VAL A 621 -5.36 -8.71 12.34
CA VAL A 621 -5.20 -7.52 11.49
C VAL A 621 -5.32 -7.98 10.03
N VAL A 622 -6.27 -7.41 9.28
CA VAL A 622 -6.53 -7.81 7.89
C VAL A 622 -6.10 -6.69 6.93
N GLN A 623 -5.04 -6.92 6.16
CA GLN A 623 -4.70 -6.08 5.01
C GLN A 623 -5.70 -6.31 3.87
N ALA A 624 -6.36 -5.25 3.42
CA ALA A 624 -7.22 -5.26 2.24
C ALA A 624 -6.40 -5.50 0.95
N ALA A 625 -7.11 -5.69 -0.16
CA ALA A 625 -6.51 -5.63 -1.48
C ALA A 625 -6.49 -4.18 -1.98
N CYS A 626 -5.43 -3.83 -2.72
CA CYS A 626 -5.38 -2.69 -3.60
C CYS A 626 -6.41 -2.88 -4.72
N PHE A 627 -7.40 -2.00 -4.75
CA PHE A 627 -8.62 -2.15 -5.54
C PHE A 627 -8.61 -1.19 -6.73
N TRP A 628 -8.97 -1.70 -7.90
CA TRP A 628 -9.15 -0.87 -9.10
C TRP A 628 -10.47 -0.09 -9.01
N ASP A 629 -10.39 1.22 -8.75
CA ASP A 629 -11.55 2.11 -8.69
C ASP A 629 -11.83 2.84 -10.01
N GLY A 630 -10.83 2.98 -10.88
CA GLY A 630 -10.93 3.69 -12.15
C GLY A 630 -11.02 5.22 -12.03
N GLY A 631 -10.49 5.83 -10.96
CA GLY A 631 -10.47 7.30 -10.78
C GLY A 631 -9.58 8.09 -11.77
N GLY A 632 -8.78 7.41 -12.58
CA GLY A 632 -7.86 8.00 -13.55
C GLY A 632 -8.52 8.46 -14.86
N LYS A 633 -7.70 8.95 -15.79
CA LYS A 633 -8.15 9.44 -17.11
C LYS A 633 -8.15 8.35 -18.18
N THR A 634 -7.48 7.23 -17.93
CA THR A 634 -7.30 6.10 -18.85
C THR A 634 -7.53 4.78 -18.12
N GLY A 635 -7.79 3.70 -18.86
CA GLY A 635 -7.90 2.36 -18.27
C GLY A 635 -6.56 1.69 -17.92
N ASN A 636 -5.46 2.45 -17.78
CA ASN A 636 -4.10 1.92 -17.71
C ASN A 636 -3.67 1.57 -16.28
N TRP A 637 -3.06 0.38 -16.11
CA TRP A 637 -2.50 -0.09 -14.84
C TRP A 637 -1.44 0.85 -14.27
N SER A 638 -0.64 1.48 -15.14
CA SER A 638 0.40 2.44 -14.73
C SER A 638 -0.12 3.79 -14.23
N GLU A 639 -1.37 4.16 -14.48
CA GLU A 639 -1.96 5.39 -13.97
C GLU A 639 -2.41 5.18 -12.53
N ALA A 640 -1.66 5.78 -11.60
CA ALA A 640 -1.78 5.56 -10.17
C ALA A 640 -3.19 5.87 -9.60
N ALA A 641 -3.88 6.85 -10.20
CA ALA A 641 -5.22 7.29 -9.81
C ALA A 641 -6.37 6.34 -10.21
N ASN A 642 -6.06 5.16 -10.78
CA ASN A 642 -7.04 4.09 -10.99
C ASN A 642 -7.12 3.08 -9.83
N TRP A 643 -6.42 3.36 -8.74
CA TRP A 643 -6.29 2.49 -7.57
C TRP A 643 -6.76 3.22 -6.32
N ASP A 644 -7.42 2.51 -5.41
CA ASP A 644 -8.00 3.01 -4.14
C ASP A 644 -7.06 3.82 -3.23
N SER A 645 -5.77 3.78 -3.52
CA SER A 645 -4.68 4.41 -2.78
C SER A 645 -3.88 5.42 -3.60
N ASP A 646 -4.34 5.83 -4.79
CA ASP A 646 -3.58 6.69 -5.70
C ASP A 646 -2.12 6.19 -5.94
N THR A 647 -1.88 4.87 -5.81
CA THR A 647 -0.58 4.22 -6.13
C THR A 647 -0.76 2.90 -6.87
N VAL A 648 0.09 2.71 -7.87
CA VAL A 648 0.18 1.44 -8.61
C VAL A 648 0.62 0.31 -7.67
N PRO A 649 -0.01 -0.88 -7.71
CA PRO A 649 0.43 -2.04 -6.94
C PRO A 649 1.88 -2.47 -7.19
N THR A 650 2.44 -3.10 -6.16
CA THR A 650 3.77 -3.71 -6.09
C THR A 650 3.65 -5.23 -6.13
N SER A 651 4.76 -5.94 -6.33
CA SER A 651 4.78 -7.41 -6.42
C SER A 651 4.30 -8.14 -5.15
N LYS A 652 4.23 -7.46 -4.00
CA LYS A 652 3.78 -8.02 -2.71
C LYS A 652 2.30 -7.75 -2.42
N ASP A 653 1.64 -6.95 -3.25
CA ASP A 653 0.28 -6.52 -2.97
C ASP A 653 -0.76 -7.58 -3.32
N ARG A 654 -1.83 -7.56 -2.53
CA ARG A 654 -3.09 -8.20 -2.90
C ARG A 654 -3.82 -7.23 -3.82
N VAL A 655 -4.14 -7.64 -5.03
CA VAL A 655 -4.72 -6.80 -6.09
C VAL A 655 -6.10 -7.32 -6.46
N LEU A 656 -7.09 -6.43 -6.49
CA LEU A 656 -8.48 -6.74 -6.85
C LEU A 656 -8.94 -5.82 -7.97
N ILE A 657 -9.29 -6.42 -9.11
CA ILE A 657 -10.04 -5.72 -10.17
C ILE A 657 -11.51 -6.06 -9.98
N GLY A 658 -12.35 -5.06 -9.71
CA GLY A 658 -13.80 -5.20 -9.60
C GLY A 658 -14.36 -5.10 -8.19
N ALA A 659 -15.65 -4.77 -8.12
CA ALA A 659 -16.35 -4.47 -6.87
C ALA A 659 -16.27 -5.62 -5.85
N LEU A 660 -16.09 -5.23 -4.57
CA LEU A 660 -16.04 -6.13 -3.43
C LEU A 660 -17.45 -6.67 -3.11
N THR A 661 -17.91 -7.63 -3.90
CA THR A 661 -19.24 -8.26 -3.70
C THR A 661 -19.32 -8.93 -2.34
N THR A 662 -20.50 -8.86 -1.71
CA THR A 662 -20.74 -9.13 -0.29
C THR A 662 -20.75 -10.61 0.09
N GLY A 663 -19.89 -11.42 -0.53
CA GLY A 663 -19.74 -12.87 -0.31
C GLY A 663 -18.41 -13.30 0.32
N VAL A 664 -17.38 -12.45 0.33
CA VAL A 664 -16.09 -12.78 0.97
C VAL A 664 -16.22 -12.61 2.48
N SER A 665 -16.52 -13.71 3.19
CA SER A 665 -16.65 -13.73 4.66
C SER A 665 -15.34 -13.34 5.34
N GLY A 666 -15.22 -12.05 5.69
CA GLY A 666 -13.98 -11.45 6.19
C GLY A 666 -13.64 -10.09 5.57
N ALA A 667 -14.31 -9.66 4.49
CA ALA A 667 -14.07 -8.38 3.83
C ALA A 667 -15.37 -7.60 3.55
N THR A 668 -15.97 -7.02 4.59
CA THR A 668 -17.02 -6.00 4.46
C THR A 668 -16.41 -4.60 4.55
N VAL A 669 -15.92 -4.08 3.42
CA VAL A 669 -15.65 -2.65 3.24
C VAL A 669 -16.88 -2.04 2.59
N ASN A 670 -17.51 -1.05 3.24
CA ASN A 670 -18.68 -0.36 2.71
C ASN A 670 -18.26 0.84 1.83
N THR A 671 -17.54 0.56 0.74
CA THR A 671 -17.36 1.50 -0.37
C THR A 671 -18.43 1.20 -1.42
N SER A 672 -19.50 1.98 -1.41
CA SER A 672 -20.64 1.82 -2.33
C SER A 672 -20.28 2.31 -3.73
N PHE A 673 -19.47 1.54 -4.46
CA PHE A 673 -19.22 1.78 -5.88
C PHE A 673 -20.47 1.41 -6.69
N ASP A 674 -21.00 2.35 -7.47
CA ASP A 674 -22.12 2.12 -8.36
C ASP A 674 -21.65 1.34 -9.62
N PRO A 675 -22.11 0.10 -9.86
CA PRO A 675 -21.66 -0.70 -11.00
C PRO A 675 -22.13 -0.17 -12.36
N THR A 676 -22.88 0.93 -12.41
CA THR A 676 -23.23 1.62 -13.67
C THR A 676 -22.14 2.58 -14.19
N ALA A 677 -21.09 2.85 -13.40
CA ALA A 677 -20.03 3.81 -13.71
C ALA A 677 -18.94 3.29 -14.69
N GLY A 678 -19.34 2.80 -15.86
CA GLY A 678 -18.61 3.00 -17.13
C GLY A 678 -17.26 2.32 -17.41
N VAL A 679 -16.53 1.77 -16.44
CA VAL A 679 -15.20 1.14 -16.70
C VAL A 679 -15.31 -0.36 -16.91
N THR A 680 -15.22 -0.81 -18.16
CA THR A 680 -15.42 -2.22 -18.57
C THR A 680 -14.15 -3.02 -18.87
N GLY A 681 -12.97 -2.42 -18.69
CA GLY A 681 -11.70 -3.15 -18.82
C GLY A 681 -10.46 -2.39 -18.36
N VAL A 682 -9.65 -3.08 -17.57
CA VAL A 682 -8.29 -2.67 -17.18
C VAL A 682 -7.32 -3.05 -18.30
N THR A 683 -6.29 -2.23 -18.52
CA THR A 683 -5.20 -2.48 -19.47
C THR A 683 -3.87 -2.52 -18.72
N LEU A 684 -3.26 -3.70 -18.66
CA LEU A 684 -1.89 -3.87 -18.20
C LEU A 684 -0.95 -3.37 -19.30
N ASP A 685 -0.50 -2.13 -19.14
CA ASP A 685 0.33 -1.37 -20.08
C ASP A 685 1.84 -1.43 -19.75
N ARG A 686 2.19 -2.12 -18.66
CA ARG A 686 3.54 -2.40 -18.17
C ARG A 686 3.58 -3.81 -17.60
N SER A 687 4.68 -4.54 -17.77
CA SER A 687 4.82 -5.87 -17.16
C SER A 687 4.73 -5.81 -15.63
N PHE A 688 4.21 -6.86 -15.02
CA PHE A 688 3.95 -6.93 -13.59
C PHE A 688 4.16 -8.35 -13.05
N ASP A 689 5.00 -8.45 -12.01
CA ASP A 689 5.41 -9.69 -11.38
C ASP A 689 4.76 -9.81 -9.99
N LEU A 690 4.12 -10.95 -9.69
CA LEU A 690 3.58 -11.30 -8.37
C LEU A 690 4.59 -12.17 -7.60
N SER A 691 5.00 -11.68 -6.44
CA SER A 691 5.86 -12.39 -5.47
C SER A 691 5.06 -13.41 -4.63
N SER A 692 5.76 -14.13 -3.77
CA SER A 692 5.26 -14.98 -2.68
C SER A 692 4.11 -14.41 -1.84
N LEU A 693 4.01 -13.09 -1.72
CA LEU A 693 2.94 -12.40 -0.97
C LEU A 693 1.84 -11.83 -1.89
N GLY A 694 2.11 -11.77 -3.20
CA GLY A 694 1.24 -11.15 -4.19
C GLY A 694 0.07 -12.06 -4.60
N THR A 695 -1.12 -11.48 -4.67
CA THR A 695 -2.32 -12.16 -5.20
C THR A 695 -3.04 -11.25 -6.18
N LEU A 696 -3.48 -11.73 -7.34
CA LEU A 696 -4.34 -10.96 -8.25
C LEU A 696 -5.69 -11.65 -8.46
N THR A 697 -6.78 -10.93 -8.20
CA THR A 697 -8.14 -11.37 -8.47
C THR A 697 -8.78 -10.50 -9.54
N VAL A 698 -9.15 -11.08 -10.68
CA VAL A 698 -10.07 -10.47 -11.66
C VAL A 698 -11.50 -10.87 -11.26
N GLY A 699 -12.27 -9.91 -10.75
CA GLY A 699 -13.64 -10.12 -10.27
C GLY A 699 -14.64 -10.42 -11.38
N ALA A 700 -15.79 -11.00 -11.00
CA ALA A 700 -16.84 -11.33 -11.95
C ALA A 700 -17.36 -10.09 -12.71
N GLY A 701 -17.58 -10.23 -14.01
CA GLY A 701 -18.00 -9.13 -14.90
C GLY A 701 -16.91 -8.14 -15.29
N GLN A 702 -15.69 -8.27 -14.77
CA GLN A 702 -14.55 -7.42 -15.12
C GLN A 702 -13.74 -7.97 -16.29
N THR A 703 -12.91 -7.12 -16.89
CA THR A 703 -11.91 -7.51 -17.89
C THR A 703 -10.54 -6.98 -17.52
N LEU A 704 -9.50 -7.82 -17.61
CA LEU A 704 -8.09 -7.41 -17.65
C LEU A 704 -7.52 -7.73 -19.03
N ASN A 705 -6.87 -6.76 -19.67
CA ASN A 705 -6.22 -6.90 -20.97
C ASN A 705 -4.70 -6.80 -20.79
N VAL A 706 -3.95 -7.77 -21.30
CA VAL A 706 -2.48 -7.77 -21.37
C VAL A 706 -2.09 -7.56 -22.83
N GLY A 707 -1.42 -6.44 -23.12
CA GLY A 707 -1.05 -6.05 -24.49
C GLY A 707 0.18 -6.77 -25.04
N GLU A 708 0.46 -6.57 -26.32
CA GLU A 708 1.60 -7.15 -27.03
C GLU A 708 2.93 -6.85 -26.32
N GLY A 709 3.73 -7.88 -26.09
CA GLY A 709 5.02 -7.77 -25.39
C GLY A 709 4.95 -7.54 -23.88
N ILE A 710 3.75 -7.35 -23.31
CA ILE A 710 3.55 -7.21 -21.86
C ILE A 710 3.42 -8.60 -21.21
N THR A 711 4.03 -8.77 -20.04
CA THR A 711 3.95 -10.00 -19.25
C THR A 711 3.29 -9.74 -17.90
N LEU A 712 2.23 -10.50 -17.61
CA LEU A 712 1.75 -10.75 -16.25
C LEU A 712 2.41 -12.03 -15.75
N ARG A 713 3.18 -11.94 -14.66
CA ARG A 713 4.01 -13.04 -14.14
C ARG A 713 3.65 -13.38 -12.70
N ILE A 714 3.66 -14.66 -12.36
CA ILE A 714 3.96 -15.12 -11.00
C ILE A 714 5.44 -15.49 -10.97
N ALA A 715 6.19 -14.90 -10.05
CA ALA A 715 7.64 -15.06 -9.92
C ALA A 715 8.04 -16.40 -9.27
N ASP A 716 9.29 -16.81 -9.48
CA ASP A 716 9.91 -18.06 -8.99
C ASP A 716 10.27 -18.03 -7.48
N ASP A 717 9.47 -17.33 -6.68
CA ASP A 717 9.51 -17.29 -5.22
C ASP A 717 9.06 -18.64 -4.61
N SER A 718 9.31 -18.89 -3.33
CA SER A 718 8.78 -20.09 -2.64
C SER A 718 8.13 -19.74 -1.29
N PRO A 719 6.80 -19.86 -1.13
CA PRO A 719 5.80 -20.20 -2.16
C PRO A 719 5.70 -19.13 -3.26
N GLY A 720 5.07 -19.45 -4.39
CA GLY A 720 4.80 -18.48 -5.45
C GLY A 720 3.55 -17.65 -5.16
N GLY A 721 3.41 -16.55 -5.88
CA GLY A 721 2.17 -15.77 -5.93
C GLY A 721 1.01 -16.54 -6.57
N SER A 722 -0.16 -15.89 -6.66
CA SER A 722 -1.38 -16.57 -7.14
C SER A 722 -2.35 -15.65 -7.88
N ILE A 723 -3.04 -16.21 -8.89
CA ILE A 723 -3.96 -15.51 -9.78
C ILE A 723 -5.33 -16.22 -9.80
N TRP A 724 -6.39 -15.49 -9.48
CA TRP A 724 -7.79 -15.93 -9.60
C TRP A 724 -8.53 -15.13 -10.66
N ILE A 725 -9.15 -15.83 -11.61
CA ILE A 725 -9.87 -15.20 -12.73
C ILE A 725 -11.33 -15.64 -12.65
N ASN A 726 -12.20 -14.71 -12.26
CA ASN A 726 -13.66 -14.86 -12.21
C ASN A 726 -14.35 -13.99 -13.27
N GLY A 727 -13.66 -12.95 -13.77
CA GLY A 727 -14.03 -12.17 -14.94
C GLY A 727 -13.35 -12.68 -16.21
N THR A 728 -12.88 -11.77 -17.05
CA THR A 728 -12.18 -12.07 -18.31
C THR A 728 -10.72 -11.61 -18.25
N LEU A 729 -9.80 -12.46 -18.72
CA LEU A 729 -8.40 -12.12 -18.97
C LEU A 729 -8.08 -12.29 -20.46
N ASN A 730 -7.75 -11.20 -21.15
CA ASN A 730 -7.38 -11.20 -22.55
C ASN A 730 -5.86 -11.04 -22.70
N LEU A 731 -5.19 -12.02 -23.30
CA LEU A 731 -3.76 -11.97 -23.65
C LEU A 731 -3.65 -11.60 -25.14
N ASN A 732 -3.71 -10.30 -25.43
CA ASN A 732 -3.77 -9.73 -26.78
C ASN A 732 -2.34 -9.55 -27.32
N GLY A 733 -1.70 -10.64 -27.72
CA GLY A 733 -0.25 -10.71 -27.95
C GLY A 733 0.60 -10.67 -26.66
N GLY A 734 -0.03 -10.49 -25.50
CA GLY A 734 0.62 -10.50 -24.19
C GLY A 734 0.90 -11.91 -23.64
N THR A 735 1.60 -11.97 -22.51
CA THR A 735 1.96 -13.24 -21.85
C THR A 735 1.41 -13.33 -20.43
N LEU A 736 0.85 -14.48 -20.07
CA LEU A 736 0.65 -14.91 -18.69
C LEU A 736 1.67 -16.03 -18.37
N HIS A 737 2.57 -15.76 -17.43
CA HIS A 737 3.65 -16.69 -17.03
C HIS A 737 3.49 -17.11 -15.57
N ASN A 738 3.51 -18.41 -15.31
CA ASN A 738 3.48 -18.99 -13.96
C ASN A 738 4.81 -19.72 -13.70
N ASP A 739 5.69 -19.21 -12.83
CA ASP A 739 6.91 -19.90 -12.40
C ASP A 739 6.63 -21.04 -11.40
N LYS A 740 7.66 -21.86 -11.11
CA LYS A 740 7.59 -23.26 -10.61
C LYS A 740 6.68 -23.51 -9.41
N THR A 741 6.43 -22.51 -8.60
CA THR A 741 5.71 -22.60 -7.33
C THR A 741 4.28 -22.06 -7.38
N GLY A 742 3.95 -21.26 -8.40
CA GLY A 742 2.72 -20.46 -8.45
C GLY A 742 1.45 -21.20 -8.86
N LEU A 743 0.31 -20.54 -8.63
CA LEU A 743 -1.04 -21.06 -8.83
C LEU A 743 -1.88 -20.13 -9.71
N ILE A 744 -2.48 -20.67 -10.77
CA ILE A 744 -3.55 -20.01 -11.54
C ILE A 744 -4.85 -20.81 -11.38
N THR A 745 -5.93 -20.15 -10.98
CA THR A 745 -7.29 -20.70 -10.91
C THR A 745 -8.25 -19.85 -11.75
N ASN A 746 -8.94 -20.47 -12.70
CA ASN A 746 -9.91 -19.82 -13.58
C ASN A 746 -11.33 -20.38 -13.39
N HIS A 747 -12.22 -19.53 -12.89
CA HIS A 747 -13.69 -19.68 -12.90
C HIS A 747 -14.35 -18.88 -14.03
N GLY A 748 -13.64 -17.90 -14.59
CA GLY A 748 -14.09 -17.01 -15.65
C GLY A 748 -13.54 -17.39 -17.02
N THR A 749 -13.14 -16.41 -17.82
CA THR A 749 -12.63 -16.64 -19.19
C THR A 749 -11.19 -16.17 -19.37
N ILE A 750 -10.30 -17.03 -19.86
CA ILE A 750 -8.99 -16.65 -20.40
C ILE A 750 -9.02 -16.73 -21.92
N ASN A 751 -8.76 -15.63 -22.61
CA ASN A 751 -8.62 -15.59 -24.06
C ASN A 751 -7.16 -15.36 -24.43
N VAL A 752 -6.51 -16.35 -25.05
CA VAL A 752 -5.13 -16.28 -25.52
C VAL A 752 -5.14 -15.90 -27.00
N ILE A 753 -5.14 -14.60 -27.30
CA ILE A 753 -5.40 -14.03 -28.63
C ILE A 753 -4.06 -13.62 -29.24
N GLY A 754 -3.40 -14.55 -29.94
CA GLY A 754 -2.03 -14.40 -30.42
C GLY A 754 -0.95 -14.31 -29.32
N GLY A 755 -1.36 -14.25 -28.04
CA GLY A 755 -0.47 -14.23 -26.88
C GLY A 755 0.02 -15.62 -26.43
N THR A 756 0.59 -15.67 -25.23
CA THR A 756 1.10 -16.91 -24.61
C THR A 756 0.58 -17.10 -23.19
N LEU A 757 0.09 -18.31 -22.89
CA LEU A 757 -0.15 -18.79 -21.53
C LEU A 757 0.91 -19.87 -21.21
N ASN A 758 1.85 -19.58 -20.31
CA ASN A 758 2.97 -20.45 -19.97
C ASN A 758 2.90 -20.92 -18.51
N ASN A 759 2.50 -22.17 -18.29
CA ASN A 759 2.47 -22.80 -16.99
C ASN A 759 3.76 -23.61 -16.72
N GLN A 760 4.68 -23.02 -15.96
CA GLN A 760 5.80 -23.74 -15.34
C GLN A 760 5.53 -24.05 -13.85
N GLY A 761 4.55 -23.36 -13.26
CA GLY A 761 4.15 -23.51 -11.87
C GLY A 761 3.42 -24.79 -11.50
N ASN A 762 3.28 -25.00 -10.20
CA ASN A 762 2.67 -26.20 -9.61
C ASN A 762 1.33 -26.56 -10.26
N PHE A 763 0.44 -25.58 -10.45
CA PHE A 763 -0.91 -25.81 -10.98
C PHE A 763 -1.43 -24.67 -11.86
N LEU A 764 -1.92 -25.04 -13.05
CA LEU A 764 -2.96 -24.33 -13.78
C LEU A 764 -4.27 -25.11 -13.61
N VAL A 765 -5.33 -24.44 -13.13
CA VAL A 765 -6.65 -25.04 -12.92
C VAL A 765 -7.71 -24.23 -13.64
N ASN A 766 -8.40 -24.84 -14.60
CA ASN A 766 -9.64 -24.33 -15.17
C ASN A 766 -10.81 -25.06 -14.52
N GLU A 767 -11.60 -24.37 -13.70
CA GLU A 767 -12.70 -24.95 -12.93
C GLU A 767 -13.95 -25.20 -13.79
N SER A 768 -14.98 -25.84 -13.23
CA SER A 768 -16.15 -26.31 -13.99
C SER A 768 -16.96 -25.22 -14.71
N ASP A 769 -16.89 -24.00 -14.22
CA ASP A 769 -17.45 -22.77 -14.77
C ASP A 769 -16.48 -22.03 -15.71
N GLY A 770 -15.18 -22.36 -15.66
CA GLY A 770 -14.12 -21.69 -16.38
C GLY A 770 -14.03 -22.04 -17.89
N SER A 771 -13.56 -21.06 -18.66
CA SER A 771 -13.27 -21.18 -20.09
C SER A 771 -11.85 -20.70 -20.42
N ILE A 772 -11.12 -21.47 -21.22
CA ILE A 772 -9.83 -21.07 -21.80
C ILE A 772 -9.92 -21.20 -23.32
N ASN A 773 -9.80 -20.07 -24.03
CA ASN A 773 -9.89 -19.99 -25.48
C ASN A 773 -8.54 -19.59 -26.08
N ASN A 774 -7.84 -20.54 -26.69
CA ASN A 774 -6.60 -20.28 -27.42
C ASN A 774 -6.90 -20.00 -28.90
N VAL A 775 -6.65 -18.76 -29.34
CA VAL A 775 -7.04 -18.23 -30.66
C VAL A 775 -5.82 -17.59 -31.33
N GLY A 776 -5.14 -18.36 -32.19
CA GLY A 776 -3.85 -18.01 -32.79
C GLY A 776 -2.67 -17.96 -31.81
N GLY A 777 -2.87 -18.32 -30.54
CA GLY A 777 -1.87 -18.23 -29.48
C GLY A 777 -1.20 -19.56 -29.10
N LEU A 778 -0.35 -19.48 -28.08
CA LEU A 778 0.38 -20.61 -27.49
C LEU A 778 -0.06 -20.87 -26.05
N ILE A 779 -0.49 -22.10 -25.76
CA ILE A 779 -0.51 -22.63 -24.39
C ILE A 779 0.70 -23.54 -24.22
N SER A 780 1.59 -23.18 -23.30
CA SER A 780 2.74 -23.99 -22.86
C SER A 780 2.47 -24.51 -21.45
N ASN A 781 2.72 -25.79 -21.20
CA ASN A 781 2.64 -26.38 -19.87
C ASN A 781 3.80 -27.36 -19.66
N VAL A 782 4.58 -27.18 -18.58
CA VAL A 782 5.66 -28.12 -18.19
C VAL A 782 5.38 -28.81 -16.84
N SER A 783 4.16 -28.66 -16.32
CA SER A 783 3.73 -29.08 -14.97
C SER A 783 2.27 -29.58 -15.00
N THR A 784 1.49 -29.39 -13.95
CA THR A 784 0.08 -29.85 -13.85
C THR A 784 -0.90 -28.85 -14.45
N PHE A 785 -1.69 -29.29 -15.43
CA PHE A 785 -2.87 -28.58 -15.94
C PHE A 785 -4.12 -29.43 -15.74
N THR A 786 -5.10 -28.93 -14.97
CA THR A 786 -6.43 -29.54 -14.82
C THR A 786 -7.49 -28.72 -15.54
N ASN A 787 -8.31 -29.36 -16.39
CA ASN A 787 -9.46 -28.77 -17.06
C ASN A 787 -10.77 -29.45 -16.62
N SER A 788 -11.53 -28.79 -15.75
CA SER A 788 -12.88 -29.17 -15.33
C SER A 788 -13.97 -28.47 -16.16
N GLY A 789 -13.69 -27.29 -16.72
CA GLY A 789 -14.61 -26.52 -17.55
C GLY A 789 -14.38 -26.71 -19.05
N THR A 790 -14.25 -25.62 -19.79
CA THR A 790 -14.02 -25.62 -21.25
C THR A 790 -12.62 -25.17 -21.64
N LEU A 791 -11.98 -25.93 -22.54
CA LEU A 791 -10.74 -25.55 -23.22
C LEU A 791 -10.94 -25.64 -24.73
N LEU A 792 -10.64 -24.57 -25.45
CA LEU A 792 -10.68 -24.50 -26.91
C LEU A 792 -9.28 -24.17 -27.44
N ASN A 793 -8.80 -24.97 -28.39
CA ASN A 793 -7.59 -24.70 -29.16
C ASN A 793 -7.96 -24.58 -30.64
N ASP A 794 -8.14 -23.34 -31.11
CA ASP A 794 -8.69 -23.02 -32.43
C ASP A 794 -7.75 -23.32 -33.61
N ALA A 795 -8.27 -23.27 -34.84
CA ALA A 795 -7.56 -23.54 -36.10
C ALA A 795 -6.46 -22.50 -36.39
N GLY A 796 -5.26 -22.75 -35.85
CA GLY A 796 -4.10 -21.87 -35.90
C GLY A 796 -3.35 -21.79 -34.56
N SER A 797 -4.00 -22.24 -33.49
CA SER A 797 -3.51 -22.24 -32.12
C SER A 797 -2.68 -23.48 -31.77
N THR A 798 -1.74 -23.36 -30.84
CA THR A 798 -0.89 -24.46 -30.38
C THR A 798 -0.98 -24.70 -28.88
N VAL A 799 -1.09 -25.96 -28.47
CA VAL A 799 -0.85 -26.45 -27.10
C VAL A 799 0.43 -27.30 -27.09
N LEU A 800 1.36 -26.98 -26.20
CA LEU A 800 2.66 -27.66 -26.07
C LEU A 800 2.88 -28.12 -24.62
N HIS A 801 3.10 -29.42 -24.43
CA HIS A 801 3.36 -30.04 -23.13
C HIS A 801 4.81 -30.51 -23.02
N GLY A 802 5.57 -29.92 -22.08
CA GLY A 802 6.98 -30.21 -21.82
C GLY A 802 7.24 -31.51 -21.07
N ASN A 803 8.51 -31.74 -20.73
CA ASN A 803 8.95 -32.97 -20.04
C ASN A 803 8.32 -33.00 -18.64
N GLY A 804 7.68 -34.12 -18.25
CA GLY A 804 6.96 -34.26 -16.97
C GLY A 804 5.59 -33.59 -16.91
N ALA A 805 5.16 -32.89 -17.97
CA ALA A 805 3.88 -32.19 -17.98
C ALA A 805 2.69 -33.16 -17.88
N THR A 806 1.70 -32.86 -17.04
CA THR A 806 0.50 -33.69 -16.85
C THR A 806 -0.75 -32.88 -17.17
N MET A 807 -1.62 -33.41 -18.04
CA MET A 807 -2.96 -32.91 -18.27
C MET A 807 -4.01 -33.83 -17.66
N THR A 808 -4.96 -33.27 -16.90
CA THR A 808 -6.19 -33.97 -16.50
C THR A 808 -7.40 -33.25 -17.07
N ASN A 809 -8.12 -33.90 -17.99
CA ASN A 809 -9.39 -33.42 -18.51
C ASN A 809 -10.56 -34.11 -17.80
N ARG A 810 -11.46 -33.31 -17.24
CA ARG A 810 -12.76 -33.69 -16.65
C ARG A 810 -13.93 -32.97 -17.32
N GLY A 811 -13.67 -31.81 -17.93
CA GLY A 811 -14.63 -31.05 -18.72
C GLY A 811 -14.50 -31.31 -20.22
N THR A 812 -14.71 -30.27 -21.03
CA THR A 812 -14.58 -30.35 -22.49
C THR A 812 -13.25 -29.74 -22.96
N PHE A 813 -12.51 -30.49 -23.78
CA PHE A 813 -11.38 -29.97 -24.56
C PHE A 813 -11.66 -30.15 -26.06
N THR A 814 -11.71 -29.04 -26.79
CA THR A 814 -11.86 -29.02 -28.25
C THR A 814 -10.54 -28.59 -28.91
N ASN A 815 -9.96 -29.45 -29.75
CA ASN A 815 -8.73 -29.18 -30.49
C ASN A 815 -9.00 -29.15 -32.01
N ALA A 816 -9.03 -27.95 -32.58
CA ALA A 816 -9.01 -27.68 -34.02
C ALA A 816 -7.62 -27.29 -34.53
N GLY A 817 -6.76 -26.74 -33.66
CA GLY A 817 -5.36 -26.46 -33.92
C GLY A 817 -4.44 -27.66 -33.69
N SER A 818 -3.25 -27.39 -33.15
CA SER A 818 -2.23 -28.41 -32.89
C SER A 818 -1.98 -28.63 -31.40
N PHE A 819 -1.90 -29.89 -30.97
CA PHE A 819 -1.44 -30.31 -29.65
C PHE A 819 -0.17 -31.19 -29.79
N TYR A 820 0.83 -30.95 -28.95
CA TYR A 820 2.07 -31.73 -28.88
C TYR A 820 2.50 -32.02 -27.45
N THR A 821 2.94 -33.25 -27.14
CA THR A 821 3.89 -33.51 -26.03
C THR A 821 5.32 -33.66 -26.53
N SER A 822 6.25 -33.21 -25.69
CA SER A 822 7.70 -33.37 -25.86
C SER A 822 8.18 -34.81 -25.58
N SER A 823 9.47 -35.08 -25.83
CA SER A 823 10.04 -36.43 -25.73
C SER A 823 10.26 -36.94 -24.30
N GLY A 824 10.35 -36.07 -23.29
CA GLY A 824 10.66 -36.45 -21.90
C GLY A 824 9.45 -36.88 -21.07
N ALA A 825 8.50 -37.58 -21.69
CA ALA A 825 7.22 -38.06 -21.13
C ALA A 825 6.30 -36.95 -20.60
N GLY A 826 5.17 -36.73 -21.28
CA GLY A 826 4.04 -35.96 -20.76
C GLY A 826 2.78 -36.82 -20.75
N ASP A 827 1.99 -36.74 -19.69
CA ASP A 827 0.75 -37.49 -19.51
C ASP A 827 -0.48 -36.68 -19.93
N PHE A 828 -1.44 -37.34 -20.58
CA PHE A 828 -2.77 -36.80 -20.85
C PHE A 828 -3.82 -37.78 -20.36
N VAL A 829 -4.68 -37.34 -19.44
CA VAL A 829 -5.69 -38.19 -18.80
C VAL A 829 -7.08 -37.59 -18.94
N ASN A 830 -7.88 -38.14 -19.85
CA ASN A 830 -9.32 -37.91 -19.89
C ASN A 830 -9.99 -38.80 -18.82
N ARG A 831 -10.78 -38.19 -17.92
CA ARG A 831 -11.39 -38.84 -16.75
C ARG A 831 -12.91 -38.78 -16.82
N LEU A 832 -13.61 -39.50 -15.93
CA LEU A 832 -15.07 -39.47 -15.74
C LEU A 832 -15.70 -38.10 -16.06
N GLY A 833 -16.63 -38.07 -17.02
CA GLY A 833 -17.31 -36.86 -17.53
C GLY A 833 -16.56 -36.11 -18.64
N GLY A 834 -15.25 -36.32 -18.76
CA GLY A 834 -14.36 -35.64 -19.69
C GLY A 834 -14.62 -35.99 -21.15
N THR A 835 -14.69 -34.95 -21.98
CA THR A 835 -14.85 -35.06 -23.44
C THR A 835 -13.70 -34.38 -24.17
N LEU A 836 -13.05 -35.10 -25.09
CA LEU A 836 -12.09 -34.56 -26.05
C LEU A 836 -12.70 -34.58 -27.45
N VAL A 837 -12.75 -33.44 -28.13
CA VAL A 837 -13.16 -33.31 -29.54
C VAL A 837 -11.95 -32.87 -30.35
N ASN A 838 -11.43 -33.75 -31.21
CA ASN A 838 -10.26 -33.46 -32.05
C ASN A 838 -10.64 -33.39 -33.53
N SER A 839 -10.62 -32.19 -34.10
CA SER A 839 -10.69 -31.94 -35.55
C SER A 839 -9.34 -31.51 -36.15
N GLY A 840 -8.41 -31.06 -35.30
CA GLY A 840 -7.04 -30.69 -35.65
C GLY A 840 -6.06 -31.85 -35.54
N THR A 841 -4.82 -31.54 -35.16
CA THR A 841 -3.76 -32.54 -34.96
C THR A 841 -3.39 -32.65 -33.48
N LEU A 842 -3.30 -33.87 -32.97
CA LEU A 842 -2.86 -34.19 -31.61
C LEU A 842 -1.75 -35.24 -31.69
N ASN A 843 -0.52 -34.84 -31.37
CA ASN A 843 0.64 -35.71 -31.34
C ASN A 843 1.05 -36.00 -29.89
N GLN A 844 1.02 -37.27 -29.48
CA GLN A 844 1.63 -37.69 -28.21
C GLN A 844 3.02 -38.28 -28.46
N GLY A 845 4.03 -37.60 -27.91
CA GLY A 845 5.43 -37.96 -27.93
C GLY A 845 5.93 -38.42 -26.56
N GLY A 846 7.17 -38.91 -26.53
CA GLY A 846 7.83 -39.35 -25.30
C GLY A 846 7.19 -40.55 -24.62
N LEU A 847 7.78 -40.95 -23.48
CA LEU A 847 7.41 -42.16 -22.73
C LEU A 847 6.20 -41.98 -21.78
N GLY A 848 5.36 -40.97 -22.03
CA GLY A 848 4.18 -40.68 -21.21
C GLY A 848 2.98 -41.55 -21.57
N THR A 849 1.83 -41.29 -20.93
CA THR A 849 0.58 -42.05 -21.12
C THR A 849 -0.55 -41.15 -21.62
N PHE A 850 -1.20 -41.57 -22.71
CA PHE A 850 -2.50 -41.07 -23.14
C PHE A 850 -3.60 -42.00 -22.64
N SER A 851 -4.36 -41.55 -21.65
CA SER A 851 -5.44 -42.30 -21.00
C SER A 851 -6.81 -41.73 -21.33
N ASN A 852 -7.75 -42.59 -21.73
CA ASN A 852 -9.17 -42.30 -21.85
C ASN A 852 -9.92 -43.23 -20.89
N LEU A 853 -10.20 -42.78 -19.67
CA LEU A 853 -10.74 -43.64 -18.62
C LEU A 853 -12.24 -43.96 -18.82
N ALA A 854 -12.78 -44.87 -18.00
CA ALA A 854 -14.20 -45.20 -18.02
C ALA A 854 -15.08 -43.95 -17.87
N ASP A 855 -16.25 -43.98 -18.51
CA ASP A 855 -17.23 -42.88 -18.53
C ASP A 855 -16.65 -41.54 -19.01
N SER A 856 -15.65 -41.60 -19.91
CA SER A 856 -15.06 -40.47 -20.63
C SER A 856 -15.01 -40.74 -22.14
N ARG A 857 -14.99 -39.69 -22.96
CA ARG A 857 -15.27 -39.75 -24.39
C ARG A 857 -14.23 -39.00 -25.24
N ILE A 858 -13.86 -39.60 -26.37
CA ILE A 858 -13.12 -38.94 -27.45
C ILE A 858 -13.95 -38.99 -28.74
N THR A 859 -14.04 -37.88 -29.45
CA THR A 859 -14.51 -37.83 -30.85
C THR A 859 -13.38 -37.26 -31.71
N ASN A 860 -12.90 -38.04 -32.69
CA ASN A 860 -11.81 -37.64 -33.60
C ASN A 860 -12.28 -37.60 -35.06
N SER A 861 -12.32 -36.40 -35.64
CA SER A 861 -12.44 -36.16 -37.08
C SER A 861 -11.13 -35.67 -37.71
N GLY A 862 -10.16 -35.27 -36.88
CA GLY A 862 -8.82 -34.85 -37.29
C GLY A 862 -7.80 -36.00 -37.25
N ARG A 863 -6.60 -35.72 -36.73
CA ARG A 863 -5.53 -36.72 -36.56
C ARG A 863 -5.06 -36.83 -35.11
N ILE A 864 -5.02 -38.05 -34.59
CA ILE A 864 -4.45 -38.41 -33.28
C ILE A 864 -3.30 -39.40 -33.53
N ASN A 865 -2.06 -39.00 -33.21
CA ASN A 865 -0.85 -39.80 -33.42
C ASN A 865 -0.20 -40.16 -32.07
N MET A 866 -0.20 -41.43 -31.69
CA MET A 866 0.57 -41.95 -30.55
C MET A 866 1.96 -42.40 -31.04
N LEU A 867 2.94 -41.49 -30.96
CA LEU A 867 4.28 -41.70 -31.55
C LEU A 867 5.16 -42.62 -30.68
N ALA A 868 5.24 -42.32 -29.38
CA ALA A 868 6.09 -43.05 -28.43
C ALA A 868 5.42 -43.32 -27.07
N SER A 869 4.21 -42.81 -26.86
CA SER A 869 3.47 -42.86 -25.60
C SER A 869 2.66 -44.14 -25.44
N LEU A 870 2.42 -44.56 -24.19
CA LEU A 870 1.46 -45.61 -23.87
C LEU A 870 0.04 -45.11 -24.15
N PHE A 871 -0.82 -45.97 -24.69
CA PHE A 871 -2.24 -45.70 -24.90
C PHE A 871 -3.09 -46.66 -24.05
N ASP A 872 -3.97 -46.09 -23.22
CA ASP A 872 -4.89 -46.79 -22.32
C ASP A 872 -6.32 -46.29 -22.56
N ASN A 873 -7.14 -47.10 -23.24
CA ASN A 873 -8.55 -46.78 -23.46
C ASN A 873 -9.47 -47.69 -22.64
N ARG A 874 -10.29 -47.08 -21.79
CA ARG A 874 -11.33 -47.68 -20.97
C ARG A 874 -12.69 -46.98 -21.13
N GLY A 875 -12.71 -45.82 -21.78
CA GLY A 875 -13.89 -45.06 -22.16
C GLY A 875 -14.36 -45.37 -23.58
N ALA A 876 -15.07 -44.42 -24.19
CA ALA A 876 -15.53 -44.50 -25.57
C ALA A 876 -14.69 -43.60 -26.50
N ILE A 877 -14.38 -44.09 -27.69
CA ILE A 877 -13.70 -43.35 -28.76
C ILE A 877 -14.50 -43.50 -30.05
N GLU A 878 -14.92 -42.39 -30.65
CA GLU A 878 -15.46 -42.34 -32.02
C GLU A 878 -14.44 -41.74 -32.97
N ASN A 879 -14.15 -42.42 -34.07
CA ASN A 879 -13.16 -42.01 -35.05
C ASN A 879 -13.76 -41.95 -36.47
N THR A 880 -13.87 -40.74 -37.02
CA THR A 880 -14.13 -40.46 -38.43
C THR A 880 -12.89 -39.90 -39.15
N GLY A 881 -11.86 -39.50 -38.39
CA GLY A 881 -10.55 -39.06 -38.87
C GLY A 881 -9.50 -40.18 -38.83
N THR A 882 -8.24 -39.81 -38.56
CA THR A 882 -7.14 -40.77 -38.39
C THR A 882 -6.74 -40.93 -36.93
N LEU A 883 -6.80 -42.15 -36.41
CA LEU A 883 -6.17 -42.57 -35.15
C LEU A 883 -4.99 -43.47 -35.49
N GLU A 884 -3.79 -43.14 -35.02
CA GLU A 884 -2.56 -43.82 -35.43
C GLU A 884 -1.64 -44.14 -34.24
N VAL A 885 -1.06 -45.34 -34.24
CA VAL A 885 -0.21 -45.87 -33.17
C VAL A 885 1.11 -46.41 -33.73
N PHE A 886 2.23 -45.81 -33.32
CA PHE A 886 3.59 -46.17 -33.71
C PHE A 886 4.43 -46.83 -32.59
N HIS A 887 3.82 -47.09 -31.42
CA HIS A 887 4.57 -47.48 -30.23
C HIS A 887 5.05 -48.95 -30.25
N PHE A 888 6.29 -49.18 -29.80
CA PHE A 888 6.97 -50.48 -29.86
C PHE A 888 6.81 -51.34 -28.59
N ALA A 889 6.30 -50.80 -27.48
CA ALA A 889 5.91 -51.59 -26.30
C ALA A 889 4.37 -51.70 -26.19
N SER A 890 3.87 -52.34 -25.13
CA SER A 890 2.50 -52.89 -25.08
C SER A 890 1.40 -51.85 -24.80
N TYR A 891 0.68 -51.42 -25.85
CA TYR A 891 -0.67 -50.85 -25.78
C TYR A 891 -1.65 -51.78 -25.05
N GLN A 892 -2.64 -51.21 -24.36
CA GLN A 892 -3.78 -51.97 -23.85
C GLN A 892 -5.12 -51.21 -24.01
N ASN A 893 -6.04 -51.71 -24.85
CA ASN A 893 -7.46 -51.32 -24.81
C ASN A 893 -8.10 -52.08 -23.64
N LEU A 894 -8.31 -51.38 -22.54
CA LEU A 894 -8.62 -51.90 -21.20
C LEU A 894 -10.13 -51.74 -20.91
N LYS A 895 -10.94 -52.51 -21.63
CA LYS A 895 -12.42 -52.59 -21.52
C LYS A 895 -13.20 -51.41 -22.10
N GLY A 896 -12.54 -50.57 -22.89
CA GLY A 896 -13.18 -49.47 -23.62
C GLY A 896 -13.87 -49.89 -24.92
N GLN A 897 -14.53 -48.92 -25.54
CA GLN A 897 -15.13 -49.02 -26.88
C GLN A 897 -14.37 -48.14 -27.89
N LEU A 898 -14.18 -48.65 -29.11
CA LEU A 898 -13.66 -47.92 -30.26
C LEU A 898 -14.61 -48.09 -31.45
N GLU A 899 -15.26 -47.00 -31.84
CA GLU A 899 -16.14 -46.88 -33.00
C GLU A 899 -15.36 -46.24 -34.16
N ASN A 900 -14.72 -47.05 -35.01
CA ASN A 900 -14.09 -46.56 -36.24
C ASN A 900 -15.15 -46.48 -37.35
N GLN A 901 -15.73 -45.29 -37.51
CA GLN A 901 -16.86 -45.01 -38.39
C GLN A 901 -16.44 -44.92 -39.86
N ALA A 902 -17.40 -44.89 -40.78
CA ALA A 902 -17.14 -44.75 -42.21
C ALA A 902 -16.29 -43.49 -42.51
N GLY A 903 -15.23 -43.65 -43.30
CA GLY A 903 -14.21 -42.62 -43.55
C GLY A 903 -13.05 -42.62 -42.53
N GLY A 904 -13.28 -43.15 -41.32
CA GLY A 904 -12.27 -43.25 -40.27
C GLY A 904 -11.18 -44.28 -40.57
N ILE A 905 -9.94 -43.93 -40.21
CA ILE A 905 -8.76 -44.79 -40.32
C ILE A 905 -8.21 -45.06 -38.92
N PHE A 906 -8.08 -46.33 -38.56
CA PHE A 906 -7.27 -46.78 -37.42
C PHE A 906 -6.01 -47.46 -37.95
N SER A 907 -4.87 -46.79 -37.79
CA SER A 907 -3.54 -47.23 -38.25
C SER A 907 -2.74 -47.77 -37.06
N ASN A 908 -2.37 -49.06 -37.09
CA ASN A 908 -1.45 -49.65 -36.14
C ASN A 908 -0.17 -50.13 -36.84
N SER A 909 0.94 -49.47 -36.56
CA SER A 909 2.29 -49.98 -36.87
C SER A 909 3.01 -50.47 -35.61
N GLY A 910 2.37 -50.44 -34.44
CA GLY A 910 2.91 -50.88 -33.15
C GLY A 910 2.41 -52.25 -32.68
N LEU A 911 2.52 -52.48 -31.37
CA LEU A 911 1.84 -53.58 -30.67
C LEU A 911 0.54 -53.06 -30.07
N VAL A 912 -0.61 -53.62 -30.48
CA VAL A 912 -1.97 -53.31 -30.05
C VAL A 912 -2.66 -54.55 -29.47
N SER A 913 -3.44 -54.35 -28.40
CA SER A 913 -4.16 -55.41 -27.68
C SER A 913 -5.59 -54.98 -27.36
N ASN A 914 -6.58 -55.65 -27.95
CA ASN A 914 -8.01 -55.52 -27.64
C ASN A 914 -8.37 -56.54 -26.56
N LEU A 915 -8.50 -56.13 -25.28
CA LEU A 915 -8.61 -57.07 -24.17
C LEU A 915 -10.05 -57.55 -23.92
N GLY A 916 -10.21 -58.67 -23.20
CA GLY A 916 -11.52 -59.25 -22.89
C GLY A 916 -12.47 -58.27 -22.20
N GLY A 917 -13.67 -58.12 -22.78
CA GLY A 917 -14.66 -57.11 -22.37
C GLY A 917 -14.58 -55.77 -23.11
N SER A 918 -13.63 -55.59 -24.02
CA SER A 918 -13.52 -54.43 -24.91
C SER A 918 -14.12 -54.72 -26.29
N THR A 919 -14.56 -53.67 -26.99
CA THR A 919 -15.16 -53.79 -28.34
C THR A 919 -14.52 -52.79 -29.31
N ILE A 920 -14.15 -53.27 -30.50
CA ILE A 920 -13.84 -52.43 -31.66
C ILE A 920 -14.93 -52.66 -32.70
N ASN A 921 -15.72 -51.63 -32.98
CA ASN A 921 -16.71 -51.62 -34.05
C ASN A 921 -16.15 -50.85 -35.24
N ASN A 922 -16.17 -51.44 -36.43
CA ASN A 922 -15.54 -50.89 -37.63
C ASN A 922 -16.50 -50.83 -38.82
N SER A 923 -16.66 -49.62 -39.36
CA SER A 923 -17.21 -49.34 -40.70
C SER A 923 -16.26 -48.48 -41.55
N GLY A 924 -15.11 -48.06 -40.98
CA GLY A 924 -14.00 -47.44 -41.68
C GLY A 924 -12.91 -48.45 -42.07
N SER A 925 -11.65 -48.03 -42.05
CA SER A 925 -10.49 -48.88 -42.32
C SER A 925 -9.62 -49.10 -41.08
N ILE A 926 -9.30 -50.36 -40.78
CA ILE A 926 -8.25 -50.77 -39.86
C ILE A 926 -7.05 -51.24 -40.68
N ILE A 927 -5.91 -50.59 -40.52
CA ILE A 927 -4.65 -50.93 -41.18
C ILE A 927 -3.68 -51.38 -40.09
N ASN A 928 -3.33 -52.67 -40.07
CA ASN A 928 -2.39 -53.23 -39.09
C ASN A 928 -1.12 -53.75 -39.79
N GLU A 929 -0.01 -53.03 -39.62
CA GLU A 929 1.30 -53.40 -40.18
C GLU A 929 2.12 -54.30 -39.25
N ARG A 930 1.75 -54.40 -37.97
CA ARG A 930 2.42 -55.24 -36.97
C ARG A 930 1.45 -56.11 -36.18
N THR A 931 1.30 -55.93 -34.87
CA THR A 931 0.58 -56.91 -34.01
C THR A 931 -0.71 -56.31 -33.47
N LEU A 932 -1.85 -56.88 -33.87
CA LEU A 932 -3.17 -56.63 -33.28
C LEU A 932 -3.67 -57.92 -32.61
N LEU A 933 -3.52 -58.01 -31.28
CA LEU A 933 -3.99 -59.12 -30.45
C LEU A 933 -5.45 -58.89 -30.04
N ASN A 934 -6.36 -59.82 -30.36
CA ASN A 934 -7.76 -59.78 -30.03
C ASN A 934 -8.18 -60.84 -29.00
N VAL A 935 -8.53 -60.37 -27.81
CA VAL A 935 -9.17 -61.12 -26.71
C VAL A 935 -10.58 -60.57 -26.41
N GLY A 936 -10.91 -59.38 -26.93
CA GLY A 936 -12.24 -58.78 -26.95
C GLY A 936 -13.02 -59.07 -28.23
N ALA A 937 -13.99 -58.23 -28.54
CA ALA A 937 -14.75 -58.29 -29.79
C ALA A 937 -14.19 -57.31 -30.84
N ILE A 938 -14.14 -57.75 -32.10
CA ILE A 938 -13.95 -56.87 -33.27
C ILE A 938 -15.12 -57.15 -34.22
N ASN A 939 -15.93 -56.14 -34.52
CA ASN A 939 -17.08 -56.24 -35.41
C ASN A 939 -16.86 -55.38 -36.65
N ASN A 940 -16.66 -56.01 -37.81
CA ASN A 940 -16.44 -55.36 -39.09
C ASN A 940 -17.74 -55.36 -39.91
N ALA A 941 -18.45 -54.24 -39.87
CA ALA A 941 -19.69 -54.00 -40.60
C ALA A 941 -19.47 -53.98 -42.12
N CYS A 942 -20.54 -54.11 -42.89
CA CYS A 942 -20.49 -54.02 -44.35
C CYS A 942 -19.93 -52.65 -44.78
N GLY A 943 -18.93 -52.65 -45.66
CA GLY A 943 -18.15 -51.48 -46.04
C GLY A 943 -16.88 -51.23 -45.21
N GLY A 944 -16.78 -51.80 -44.00
CA GLY A 944 -15.57 -51.75 -43.18
C GLY A 944 -14.46 -52.67 -43.73
N THR A 945 -13.21 -52.24 -43.59
CA THR A 945 -12.02 -53.01 -43.99
C THR A 945 -11.08 -53.26 -42.82
N VAL A 946 -10.46 -54.45 -42.79
CA VAL A 946 -9.36 -54.81 -41.88
C VAL A 946 -8.23 -55.39 -42.72
N ALA A 947 -7.07 -54.73 -42.72
CA ALA A 947 -5.89 -55.13 -43.47
C ALA A 947 -4.74 -55.53 -42.52
N GLY A 948 -4.08 -56.65 -42.82
CA GLY A 948 -2.96 -57.18 -42.03
C GLY A 948 -3.36 -58.16 -40.93
N PRO A 949 -2.39 -58.69 -40.16
CA PRO A 949 -2.60 -59.87 -39.32
C PRO A 949 -3.23 -59.54 -37.94
N VAL A 950 -4.42 -60.10 -37.69
CA VAL A 950 -5.02 -60.15 -36.35
C VAL A 950 -4.73 -61.51 -35.70
N SER A 951 -4.31 -61.52 -34.45
CA SER A 951 -4.03 -62.73 -33.66
C SER A 951 -4.92 -62.82 -32.43
N GLY A 952 -5.05 -64.01 -31.81
CA GLY A 952 -5.86 -64.22 -30.61
C GLY A 952 -7.09 -65.10 -30.84
N ASP A 953 -7.78 -65.43 -29.73
CA ASP A 953 -8.74 -66.55 -29.67
C ASP A 953 -10.20 -66.14 -29.93
N GLN A 954 -10.48 -64.85 -30.19
CA GLN A 954 -11.83 -64.34 -30.43
C GLN A 954 -12.04 -63.91 -31.89
N PRO A 955 -13.17 -64.28 -32.52
CA PRO A 955 -13.39 -64.03 -33.93
C PRO A 955 -13.55 -62.53 -34.24
N VAL A 956 -12.95 -62.10 -35.35
CA VAL A 956 -13.37 -60.89 -36.05
C VAL A 956 -14.69 -61.22 -36.74
N SER A 957 -15.80 -60.61 -36.31
CA SER A 957 -17.07 -60.81 -37.01
C SER A 957 -17.06 -59.96 -38.28
N THR A 958 -17.17 -60.61 -39.45
CA THR A 958 -17.29 -59.92 -40.74
C THR A 958 -18.73 -59.97 -41.22
N CYS A 959 -19.22 -58.85 -41.76
CA CYS A 959 -20.53 -58.79 -42.39
C CYS A 959 -20.64 -59.85 -43.52
N THR A 960 -21.52 -60.82 -43.34
CA THR A 960 -21.91 -61.74 -44.42
C THR A 960 -22.99 -61.08 -45.25
N GLU A 961 -22.71 -60.79 -46.51
CA GLU A 961 -23.74 -60.38 -47.47
C GLU A 961 -24.80 -61.49 -47.63
N SER A 962 -26.06 -61.08 -47.81
CA SER A 962 -27.26 -61.94 -47.84
C SER A 962 -27.97 -61.89 -49.18
#